data_AF-A0A2W4QBW1-F1
#
_entry.id   AF-A0A2W4QBW1-F1
#
_cell.length_a   1.000
_cell.length_b   1.000
_cell.length_c   1.000
_cell.angle_alpha   90.00
_cell.angle_beta   90.00
_cell.angle_gamma   90.00
#
_symmetry.space_group_name_H-M   'P 1'
#
loop_
_entity.id
_entity.type
_entity.pdbx_description
1 polymer ?
#
loop_
_entity_poly.entity_id
_entity_poly.type
_entity_poly.pdbx_seq_one_letter_code
_entity_poly.pdbx_strand_id
1 'polypeptide(L)'
;MNRALLARTLALMLCTVLAVVQAHAAEEAHALVRDVARLESLRTVKDLQRHYAQYTQAGLWDEAASLFSRDARLVNGSEEIRGRAAIERWLAKRGGGSRGLPRGALHIEFIDEPLVNLSVDGNSARGRWMSLTFAGDGRGNARIDGGIYENEYVLEDGRWKIAVQHYHPHYTGPYETGWTNVDGADLPYVPYHFTIEESGIPVPPPAGPAPVSRATPAEVLARIARLNAEDAVRNLQHAFGYYVDRRMWDDVVDLFTDDALVEIAPTGLVQGSVLPGGSFRGRDGVRRAMERMGPAGLTQGVLNDRILFDTVVTILPGGRAAVARGFELAMVGDAGRGTQYWEISIFLNRFSLEGGTWKMQELHVFPLVRAPYGRGWGDGGLAPPANRALPAFAALNPATGRDVRMRGFEVLGRTALAPGRGARTVAPAAWDAATLAAARRDLARSMAWDGSENISSAYGYYIDDFQWPSLGAVFAEKGNKQSPFAGYYFGRERISQAATSMYGAPRNTPRAGIAFHWRIQPVILVAADGRSANLRTRLFQPRTAKQPGSAQIMSGMYPNDQTVLENGIWRLWTLEIDEPYFTMSSWKEGWNGVQPRPADAPRPPPSPLVQRYPPDILMTELGRRAEGFRGGTGETLEWPDILPMWFNYRNPVSGRVPEYYWPDCVPCELRPEVSMTRHGYLMPPTGPEDTGR
;
A
#
# COMPACT_ATOMS: atom_id res chain seq x y z
N MET A 1 -25.63 30.05 -60.77
CA MET A 1 -25.19 28.89 -59.96
C MET A 1 -26.40 28.22 -59.35
N ASN A 2 -26.56 26.91 -59.57
CA ASN A 2 -27.79 26.18 -59.35
C ASN A 2 -27.98 25.88 -57.84
N ARG A 3 -29.04 26.38 -57.20
CA ARG A 3 -29.32 26.16 -55.76
C ARG A 3 -29.32 24.68 -55.38
N ALA A 4 -29.74 23.81 -56.30
CA ALA A 4 -29.72 22.36 -56.13
C ALA A 4 -28.29 21.76 -56.08
N LEU A 5 -27.33 22.34 -56.82
CA LEU A 5 -25.94 21.92 -56.80
C LEU A 5 -25.29 22.32 -55.46
N LEU A 6 -25.53 23.56 -55.01
CA LEU A 6 -25.03 24.05 -53.72
C LEU A 6 -25.58 23.21 -52.55
N ALA A 7 -26.88 22.89 -52.54
CA ALA A 7 -27.49 22.05 -51.52
C ALA A 7 -26.93 20.62 -51.51
N ARG A 8 -26.66 20.03 -52.68
CA ARG A 8 -26.01 18.71 -52.78
C ARG A 8 -24.56 18.74 -52.29
N THR A 9 -23.80 19.78 -52.62
CA THR A 9 -22.42 19.92 -52.14
C THR A 9 -22.37 20.14 -50.63
N LEU A 10 -23.25 20.96 -50.07
CA LEU A 10 -23.37 21.15 -48.60
C LEU A 10 -23.80 19.86 -47.89
N ALA A 11 -24.75 19.11 -48.45
CA ALA A 11 -25.16 17.81 -47.89
C ALA A 11 -24.00 16.79 -47.94
N LEU A 12 -23.25 16.75 -49.05
CA LEU A 12 -22.10 15.85 -49.18
C LEU A 12 -20.96 16.22 -48.22
N MET A 13 -20.67 17.52 -48.05
CA MET A 13 -19.71 18.02 -47.04
C MET A 13 -20.16 17.69 -45.62
N LEU A 14 -21.44 17.88 -45.29
CA LEU A 14 -21.97 17.57 -43.97
C LEU A 14 -21.90 16.06 -43.69
N CYS A 15 -22.24 15.21 -44.66
CA CYS A 15 -22.10 13.75 -44.55
C CYS A 15 -20.64 13.30 -44.38
N THR A 16 -19.69 13.94 -45.07
CA THR A 16 -18.26 13.61 -44.91
C THR A 16 -17.73 14.04 -43.55
N VAL A 17 -18.08 15.24 -43.07
CA VAL A 17 -17.74 15.70 -41.72
C VAL A 17 -18.33 14.77 -40.65
N LEU A 18 -19.59 14.39 -40.78
CA LEU A 18 -20.25 13.42 -39.88
C LEU A 18 -19.55 12.06 -39.87
N ALA A 19 -19.16 11.54 -41.05
CA ALA A 19 -18.44 10.28 -41.16
C ALA A 19 -17.05 10.33 -40.52
N VAL A 20 -16.31 11.43 -40.69
CA VAL A 20 -14.99 11.64 -40.05
C VAL A 20 -15.12 11.73 -38.53
N VAL A 21 -16.10 12.47 -38.02
CA VAL A 21 -16.36 12.58 -36.57
C VAL A 21 -16.74 11.23 -35.98
N GLN A 22 -17.58 10.44 -36.66
CA GLN A 22 -17.95 9.09 -36.22
C GLN A 22 -16.76 8.12 -36.24
N ALA A 23 -15.92 8.18 -37.27
CA ALA A 23 -14.71 7.35 -37.35
C ALA A 23 -13.72 7.67 -36.22
N HIS A 24 -13.53 8.96 -35.93
CA HIS A 24 -12.64 9.39 -34.83
C HIS A 24 -13.16 8.96 -33.46
N ALA A 25 -14.47 9.11 -33.19
CA ALA A 25 -15.08 8.65 -31.94
C ALA A 25 -14.97 7.12 -31.77
N ALA A 26 -15.08 6.35 -32.86
CA ALA A 26 -14.88 4.90 -32.83
C ALA A 26 -13.43 4.52 -32.51
N GLU A 27 -12.45 5.20 -33.12
CA GLU A 27 -11.03 5.01 -32.83
C GLU A 27 -10.70 5.34 -31.37
N GLU A 28 -11.22 6.46 -30.84
CA GLU A 28 -11.06 6.85 -29.44
C GLU A 28 -11.68 5.83 -28.48
N ALA A 29 -12.84 5.27 -28.82
CA ALA A 29 -13.48 4.23 -28.03
C ALA A 29 -12.66 2.94 -28.00
N HIS A 30 -12.08 2.52 -29.14
CA HIS A 30 -11.17 1.37 -29.19
C HIS A 30 -9.92 1.60 -28.35
N ALA A 31 -9.33 2.80 -28.42
CA ALA A 31 -8.20 3.19 -27.58
C ALA A 31 -8.57 3.16 -26.10
N LEU A 32 -9.74 3.70 -25.71
CA LEU A 32 -10.21 3.67 -24.33
C LEU A 32 -10.36 2.22 -23.82
N VAL A 33 -10.93 1.30 -24.62
CA VAL A 33 -11.05 -0.12 -24.24
C VAL A 33 -9.68 -0.75 -23.98
N ARG A 34 -8.70 -0.48 -24.85
CA ARG A 34 -7.32 -0.95 -24.69
C ARG A 34 -6.70 -0.39 -23.41
N ASP A 35 -6.84 0.91 -23.18
CA ASP A 35 -6.22 1.59 -22.05
C ASP A 35 -6.80 1.10 -20.71
N VAL A 36 -8.11 0.84 -20.65
CA VAL A 36 -8.76 0.17 -19.50
C VAL A 36 -8.18 -1.23 -19.27
N ALA A 37 -8.03 -2.04 -20.33
CA ALA A 37 -7.47 -3.39 -20.21
C ALA A 37 -6.01 -3.40 -19.74
N ARG A 38 -5.23 -2.38 -20.13
CA ARG A 38 -3.83 -2.21 -19.69
C ARG A 38 -3.74 -1.85 -18.21
N LEU A 39 -4.61 -0.96 -17.71
CA LEU A 39 -4.66 -0.66 -16.27
C LEU A 39 -5.13 -1.87 -15.45
N GLU A 40 -6.15 -2.58 -15.92
CA GLU A 40 -6.60 -3.84 -15.29
C GLU A 40 -5.48 -4.89 -15.26
N SER A 41 -4.65 -4.95 -16.32
CA SER A 41 -3.48 -5.83 -16.38
C SER A 41 -2.43 -5.49 -15.33
N LEU A 42 -2.09 -4.21 -15.18
CA LEU A 42 -1.18 -3.74 -14.13
C LEU A 42 -1.67 -4.17 -12.74
N ARG A 43 -2.94 -3.93 -12.43
CA ARG A 43 -3.52 -4.31 -11.12
C ARG A 43 -3.57 -5.82 -10.91
N THR A 44 -3.87 -6.57 -11.97
CA THR A 44 -3.83 -8.04 -11.91
C THR A 44 -2.41 -8.55 -11.62
N VAL A 45 -1.37 -7.94 -12.20
CA VAL A 45 0.03 -8.27 -11.90
C VAL A 45 0.35 -7.98 -10.43
N LYS A 46 -0.05 -6.81 -9.92
CA LYS A 46 0.16 -6.45 -8.52
C LYS A 46 -0.53 -7.45 -7.58
N ASP A 47 -1.78 -7.77 -7.88
CA ASP A 47 -2.55 -8.73 -7.09
C ASP A 47 -2.02 -10.16 -7.22
N LEU A 48 -1.38 -10.54 -8.33
CA LEU A 48 -0.77 -11.86 -8.46
C LEU A 48 0.31 -12.08 -7.39
N GLN A 49 1.10 -11.05 -7.10
CA GLN A 49 2.12 -11.11 -6.05
C GLN A 49 1.48 -11.20 -4.65
N ARG A 50 0.44 -10.41 -4.39
CA ARG A 50 -0.32 -10.48 -3.12
C ARG A 50 -0.96 -11.86 -2.94
N HIS A 51 -1.56 -12.43 -3.99
CA HIS A 51 -2.11 -13.79 -3.95
C HIS A 51 -1.03 -14.85 -3.73
N TYR A 52 0.18 -14.67 -4.26
CA TYR A 52 1.30 -15.56 -3.95
C TYR A 52 1.56 -15.61 -2.43
N ALA A 53 1.72 -14.45 -1.79
CA ALA A 53 1.87 -14.37 -0.32
C ALA A 53 0.68 -15.02 0.41
N GLN A 54 -0.55 -14.72 -0.02
CA GLN A 54 -1.77 -15.27 0.58
C GLN A 54 -1.93 -16.79 0.44
N TYR A 55 -1.47 -17.39 -0.65
CA TYR A 55 -1.55 -18.84 -0.86
C TYR A 55 -0.42 -19.59 -0.15
N THR A 56 0.80 -19.07 -0.19
CA THR A 56 1.96 -19.71 0.45
C THR A 56 1.80 -19.74 1.98
N GLN A 57 1.25 -18.69 2.58
CA GLN A 57 1.01 -18.70 4.03
C GLN A 57 -0.08 -19.68 4.48
N ALA A 58 -1.03 -20.01 3.60
CA ALA A 58 -2.10 -20.98 3.88
C ALA A 58 -1.66 -22.42 3.56
N GLY A 59 -0.43 -22.60 3.06
CA GLY A 59 0.09 -23.85 2.56
C GLY A 59 -0.62 -24.41 1.33
N LEU A 60 -1.17 -23.53 0.50
CA LEU A 60 -1.88 -23.88 -0.74
C LEU A 60 -0.87 -23.91 -1.90
N TRP A 61 0.06 -24.85 -1.86
CA TRP A 61 1.24 -24.89 -2.73
C TRP A 61 0.93 -25.01 -4.23
N ASP A 62 -0.11 -25.78 -4.56
CA ASP A 62 -0.64 -25.92 -5.92
C ASP A 62 -1.34 -24.65 -6.41
N GLU A 63 -2.09 -23.96 -5.54
CA GLU A 63 -2.71 -22.67 -5.86
C GLU A 63 -1.63 -21.61 -6.10
N ALA A 64 -0.62 -21.56 -5.22
CA ALA A 64 0.56 -20.70 -5.40
C ALA A 64 1.33 -21.05 -6.69
N ALA A 65 1.59 -22.33 -6.95
CA ALA A 65 2.25 -22.78 -8.17
C ALA A 65 1.43 -22.47 -9.43
N SER A 66 0.10 -22.49 -9.35
CA SER A 66 -0.76 -22.16 -10.49
C SER A 66 -0.61 -20.71 -10.98
N LEU A 67 -0.11 -19.81 -10.13
CA LEU A 67 0.20 -18.42 -10.46
C LEU A 67 1.39 -18.30 -11.42
N PHE A 68 2.24 -19.32 -11.49
CA PHE A 68 3.40 -19.36 -12.38
C PHE A 68 3.01 -19.83 -13.79
N SER A 69 3.72 -19.31 -14.80
CA SER A 69 3.60 -19.80 -16.18
C SER A 69 4.14 -21.23 -16.30
N ARG A 70 3.85 -21.91 -17.41
CA ARG A 70 4.27 -23.31 -17.62
C ARG A 70 5.79 -23.51 -17.43
N ASP A 71 6.57 -22.63 -18.05
CA ASP A 71 8.05 -22.67 -18.06
C ASP A 71 8.69 -21.69 -17.08
N ALA A 72 7.95 -21.28 -16.04
CA ALA A 72 8.41 -20.28 -15.11
C ALA A 72 9.70 -20.69 -14.37
N ARG A 73 10.41 -19.68 -13.88
CA ARG A 73 11.62 -19.83 -13.09
C ARG A 73 11.43 -19.19 -11.71
N LEU A 74 11.78 -19.91 -10.66
CA LEU A 74 11.91 -19.37 -9.31
C LEU A 74 13.39 -19.37 -8.95
N VAL A 75 13.92 -18.20 -8.61
CA VAL A 75 15.28 -18.01 -8.13
C VAL A 75 15.22 -17.50 -6.70
N ASN A 76 15.87 -18.21 -5.79
CA ASN A 76 15.97 -17.83 -4.38
C ASN A 76 17.44 -17.84 -3.96
N GLY A 77 18.06 -16.66 -3.95
CA GLY A 77 19.52 -16.56 -3.79
C GLY A 77 20.23 -17.33 -4.91
N SER A 78 20.95 -18.40 -4.57
CA SER A 78 21.68 -19.26 -5.51
C SER A 78 20.86 -20.45 -6.02
N GLU A 79 19.70 -20.75 -5.43
CA GLU A 79 18.84 -21.84 -5.87
C GLU A 79 17.99 -21.40 -7.07
N GLU A 80 17.92 -22.25 -8.09
CA GLU A 80 17.07 -22.04 -9.26
C GLU A 80 16.19 -23.25 -9.54
N ILE A 81 14.88 -23.00 -9.69
CA ILE A 81 13.86 -24.01 -9.94
C ILE A 81 13.12 -23.65 -11.21
N ARG A 82 12.98 -24.63 -12.13
CA ARG A 82 12.38 -24.43 -13.45
C ARG A 82 11.14 -25.29 -13.65
N GLY A 83 10.09 -24.67 -14.18
CA GLY A 83 8.83 -25.29 -14.51
C GLY A 83 7.88 -25.36 -13.31
N ARG A 84 6.60 -25.11 -13.59
CA ARG A 84 5.54 -25.00 -12.57
C ARG A 84 5.48 -26.18 -11.59
N ALA A 85 5.59 -27.41 -12.09
CA ALA A 85 5.52 -28.60 -11.25
C ALA A 85 6.73 -28.75 -10.31
N ALA A 86 7.91 -28.26 -10.71
CA ALA A 86 9.07 -28.27 -9.84
C ALA A 86 8.97 -27.18 -8.76
N ILE A 87 8.43 -26.01 -9.13
CA ILE A 87 8.13 -24.91 -8.20
C ILE A 87 7.13 -25.38 -7.13
N GLU A 88 6.06 -26.07 -7.52
CA GLU A 88 5.09 -26.65 -6.57
C GLU A 88 5.77 -27.58 -5.55
N ARG A 89 6.63 -28.50 -6.02
CA ARG A 89 7.38 -29.42 -5.14
C ARG A 89 8.34 -28.65 -4.23
N TRP A 90 8.98 -27.60 -4.73
CA TRP A 90 9.89 -26.76 -3.94
C TRP A 90 9.12 -26.01 -2.84
N LEU A 91 7.99 -25.37 -3.18
CA LEU A 91 7.11 -24.69 -2.21
C LEU A 91 6.60 -25.68 -1.16
N ALA A 92 6.09 -26.84 -1.58
CA ALA A 92 5.60 -27.87 -0.67
C ALA A 92 6.71 -28.36 0.27
N LYS A 93 7.93 -28.60 -0.24
CA LYS A 93 9.08 -29.01 0.59
C LYS A 93 9.41 -27.97 1.66
N ARG A 94 9.46 -26.69 1.31
CA ARG A 94 9.72 -25.59 2.25
C ARG A 94 8.60 -25.48 3.31
N GLY A 95 7.37 -25.77 2.91
CA GLY A 95 6.20 -25.77 3.77
C GLY A 95 5.93 -27.02 4.60
N GLY A 96 6.86 -27.98 4.66
CA GLY A 96 6.72 -29.21 5.47
C GLY A 96 6.21 -30.44 4.72
N GLY A 97 6.14 -30.41 3.38
CA GLY A 97 5.93 -31.56 2.50
C GLY A 97 4.48 -31.95 2.23
N SER A 98 3.51 -31.34 2.92
CA SER A 98 2.07 -31.56 2.73
C SER A 98 1.34 -30.25 2.45
N ARG A 99 0.17 -30.29 1.79
CA ARG A 99 -0.71 -29.12 1.67
C ARG A 99 -1.16 -28.67 3.07
N GLY A 100 -1.09 -27.36 3.32
CA GLY A 100 -1.30 -26.77 4.64
C GLY A 100 -0.01 -26.73 5.46
N LEU A 101 0.04 -25.82 6.44
CA LEU A 101 1.17 -25.75 7.36
C LEU A 101 1.08 -26.86 8.44
N PRO A 102 2.21 -27.40 8.90
CA PRO A 102 2.25 -28.25 10.08
C PRO A 102 1.59 -27.57 11.29
N ARG A 103 1.05 -28.36 12.23
CA ARG A 103 0.41 -27.83 13.43
C ARG A 103 1.41 -26.96 14.21
N GLY A 104 1.06 -25.70 14.44
CA GLY A 104 1.88 -24.74 15.18
C GLY A 104 2.95 -24.04 14.34
N ALA A 105 3.14 -24.41 13.07
CA ALA A 105 4.15 -23.83 12.19
C ALA A 105 3.62 -22.58 11.46
N LEU A 106 4.42 -21.51 11.49
CA LEU A 106 4.12 -20.19 10.93
C LEU A 106 4.97 -19.98 9.69
N HIS A 107 4.36 -19.45 8.66
CA HIS A 107 5.07 -18.93 7.50
C HIS A 107 4.22 -17.81 6.90
N ILE A 108 4.35 -16.60 7.44
CA ILE A 108 3.69 -15.41 6.91
C ILE A 108 4.76 -14.53 6.31
N GLU A 109 4.62 -14.23 5.02
CA GLU A 109 5.44 -13.28 4.31
C GLU A 109 4.57 -12.09 3.94
N PHE A 110 5.01 -10.90 4.33
CA PHE A 110 4.44 -9.63 3.90
C PHE A 110 5.19 -9.20 2.65
N ILE A 111 4.48 -8.94 1.54
CA ILE A 111 5.08 -8.49 0.28
C ILE A 111 4.38 -7.21 -0.19
N ASP A 112 5.10 -6.09 -0.16
CA ASP A 112 4.48 -4.79 -0.44
C ASP A 112 5.49 -3.80 -1.04
N GLU A 113 5.09 -2.53 -1.10
CA GLU A 113 5.78 -1.44 -1.80
C GLU A 113 6.00 -1.74 -3.30
N PRO A 114 4.90 -1.97 -4.05
CA PRO A 114 4.99 -2.27 -5.47
C PRO A 114 5.64 -1.14 -6.25
N LEU A 115 6.62 -1.49 -7.08
CA LEU A 115 6.96 -0.72 -8.27
C LEU A 115 6.84 -1.65 -9.47
N VAL A 116 5.83 -1.42 -10.32
CA VAL A 116 5.47 -2.33 -11.42
C VAL A 116 5.30 -1.54 -12.70
N ASN A 117 6.02 -1.96 -13.76
CA ASN A 117 5.90 -1.43 -15.10
C ASN A 117 5.33 -2.48 -16.06
N LEU A 118 4.24 -2.14 -16.73
CA LEU A 118 3.70 -2.90 -17.84
C LEU A 118 4.55 -2.65 -19.10
N SER A 119 4.70 -3.64 -19.96
CA SER A 119 5.30 -3.47 -21.29
C SER A 119 4.44 -2.62 -22.24
N VAL A 120 5.07 -2.05 -23.26
CA VAL A 120 4.40 -1.24 -24.30
C VAL A 120 3.39 -2.04 -25.12
N ASP A 121 3.59 -3.35 -25.30
CA ASP A 121 2.64 -4.23 -25.98
C ASP A 121 1.53 -4.74 -25.03
N GLY A 122 1.76 -4.68 -23.72
CA GLY A 122 0.80 -5.08 -22.69
C GLY A 122 0.77 -6.59 -22.42
N ASN A 123 1.75 -7.36 -22.92
CA ASN A 123 1.78 -8.82 -22.76
C ASN A 123 2.80 -9.30 -21.70
N SER A 124 3.62 -8.41 -21.19
CA SER A 124 4.54 -8.67 -20.07
C SER A 124 4.58 -7.51 -19.07
N ALA A 125 5.07 -7.77 -17.87
CA ALA A 125 5.35 -6.74 -16.88
C ALA A 125 6.59 -7.10 -16.07
N ARG A 126 7.18 -6.11 -15.43
CA ARG A 126 8.24 -6.31 -14.42
C ARG A 126 7.83 -5.62 -13.13
N GLY A 127 8.24 -6.18 -12.00
CA GLY A 127 7.81 -5.69 -10.70
C GLY A 127 8.83 -5.91 -9.62
N ARG A 128 9.05 -4.87 -8.81
CA ARG A 128 9.87 -4.91 -7.61
C ARG A 128 9.01 -4.82 -6.36
N TRP A 129 9.40 -5.58 -5.34
CA TRP A 129 8.70 -5.67 -4.06
C TRP A 129 9.68 -5.82 -2.91
N MET A 130 9.35 -5.29 -1.75
CA MET A 130 10.05 -5.64 -0.51
C MET A 130 9.32 -6.79 0.19
N SER A 131 10.07 -7.63 0.91
CA SER A 131 9.47 -8.70 1.73
C SER A 131 10.02 -8.81 3.15
N LEU A 132 9.13 -9.19 4.06
CA LEU A 132 9.43 -9.51 5.46
C LEU A 132 8.67 -10.77 5.85
N THR A 133 9.38 -11.81 6.27
CA THR A 133 8.81 -13.09 6.65
C THR A 133 8.93 -13.32 8.14
N PHE A 134 7.82 -13.70 8.77
CA PHE A 134 7.77 -14.29 10.10
C PHE A 134 7.56 -15.79 9.93
N ALA A 135 8.55 -16.59 10.33
CA ALA A 135 8.48 -18.05 10.21
C ALA A 135 8.77 -18.74 11.53
N GLY A 136 8.20 -19.93 11.73
CA GLY A 136 8.48 -20.77 12.88
C GLY A 136 7.93 -22.19 12.70
N ASP A 137 8.48 -23.15 13.42
CA ASP A 137 8.08 -24.56 13.31
C ASP A 137 7.10 -25.03 14.39
N GLY A 138 6.80 -24.16 15.36
CA GLY A 138 5.95 -24.46 16.52
C GLY A 138 6.62 -25.38 17.55
N ARG A 139 7.94 -25.57 17.46
CA ARG A 139 8.77 -26.43 18.32
C ARG A 139 9.94 -25.67 18.94
N GLY A 140 9.79 -24.36 19.08
CA GLY A 140 10.78 -23.46 19.66
C GLY A 140 11.57 -22.66 18.63
N ASN A 141 11.55 -23.01 17.34
CA ASN A 141 12.27 -22.24 16.33
C ASN A 141 11.36 -21.13 15.78
N ALA A 142 11.79 -19.87 15.93
CA ALA A 142 11.24 -18.71 15.24
C ALA A 142 12.34 -17.93 14.53
N ARG A 143 12.03 -17.37 13.36
CA ARG A 143 12.98 -16.60 12.56
C ARG A 143 12.29 -15.48 11.80
N ILE A 144 13.06 -14.45 11.50
CA ILE A 144 12.67 -13.37 10.61
C ILE A 144 13.62 -13.34 9.43
N ASP A 145 13.04 -13.30 8.22
CA ASP A 145 13.77 -13.17 6.97
C ASP A 145 13.24 -11.96 6.20
N GLY A 146 14.01 -11.44 5.25
CA GLY A 146 13.50 -10.47 4.29
C GLY A 146 14.49 -10.15 3.19
N GLY A 147 13.99 -9.42 2.21
CA GLY A 147 14.68 -9.25 0.94
C GLY A 147 13.88 -8.44 -0.08
N ILE A 148 14.34 -8.50 -1.32
CA ILE A 148 13.72 -7.82 -2.45
C ILE A 148 13.35 -8.85 -3.51
N TYR A 149 12.15 -8.73 -4.07
CA TYR A 149 11.78 -9.43 -5.30
C TYR A 149 12.02 -8.54 -6.51
N GLU A 150 12.56 -9.11 -7.59
CA GLU A 150 12.72 -8.50 -8.91
C GLU A 150 12.09 -9.43 -9.96
N ASN A 151 10.78 -9.33 -10.13
CA ASN A 151 9.96 -10.33 -10.81
C ASN A 151 9.64 -9.94 -12.26
N GLU A 152 9.43 -10.96 -13.09
CA GLU A 152 8.92 -10.83 -14.46
C GLU A 152 7.59 -11.57 -14.58
N TYR A 153 6.65 -10.98 -15.32
CA TYR A 153 5.29 -11.46 -15.50
C TYR A 153 4.94 -11.53 -16.98
N VAL A 154 4.06 -12.47 -17.33
CA VAL A 154 3.62 -12.70 -18.71
C VAL A 154 2.12 -12.96 -18.78
N LEU A 155 1.48 -12.49 -19.85
CA LEU A 155 0.12 -12.86 -20.22
C LEU A 155 0.16 -14.18 -21.00
N GLU A 156 -0.07 -15.30 -20.33
CA GLU A 156 -0.12 -16.64 -20.93
C GLU A 156 -1.58 -17.08 -21.08
N ASP A 157 -2.00 -17.42 -22.31
CA ASP A 157 -3.35 -17.93 -22.62
C ASP A 157 -4.47 -17.01 -22.07
N GLY A 158 -4.26 -15.69 -22.15
CA GLY A 158 -5.21 -14.67 -21.69
C GLY A 158 -5.24 -14.46 -20.17
N ARG A 159 -4.29 -15.01 -19.41
CA ARG A 159 -4.18 -14.84 -17.95
C ARG A 159 -2.76 -14.43 -17.54
N TRP A 160 -2.67 -13.47 -16.64
CA TRP A 160 -1.38 -13.06 -16.08
C TRP A 160 -0.77 -14.16 -15.22
N LYS A 161 0.53 -14.37 -15.38
CA LYS A 161 1.34 -15.37 -14.70
C LYS A 161 2.68 -14.78 -14.25
N ILE A 162 3.25 -15.36 -13.19
CA ILE A 162 4.64 -15.13 -12.79
C ILE A 162 5.51 -15.94 -13.74
N ALA A 163 6.33 -15.26 -14.55
CA ALA A 163 7.28 -15.89 -15.46
C ALA A 163 8.62 -16.13 -14.76
N VAL A 164 9.09 -15.13 -14.01
CA VAL A 164 10.28 -15.23 -13.17
C VAL A 164 9.95 -14.64 -11.82
N GLN A 165 10.12 -15.42 -10.75
CA GLN A 165 10.23 -14.89 -9.40
C GLN A 165 11.69 -14.88 -9.01
N HIS A 166 12.28 -13.70 -8.79
CA HIS A 166 13.68 -13.57 -8.39
C HIS A 166 13.75 -12.93 -7.02
N TYR A 167 13.95 -13.74 -6.00
CA TYR A 167 14.09 -13.28 -4.63
C TYR A 167 15.58 -13.10 -4.29
N HIS A 168 15.91 -11.92 -3.79
CA HIS A 168 17.21 -11.53 -3.28
C HIS A 168 17.15 -11.46 -1.75
N PRO A 169 17.58 -12.51 -1.03
CA PRO A 169 17.63 -12.49 0.43
C PRO A 169 18.61 -11.40 0.90
N HIS A 170 18.15 -10.51 1.77
CA HIS A 170 18.99 -9.46 2.34
C HIS A 170 19.26 -9.66 3.82
N TYR A 171 18.30 -10.16 4.59
CA TYR A 171 18.50 -10.39 6.00
C TYR A 171 17.78 -11.64 6.49
N THR A 172 18.36 -12.24 7.53
CA THR A 172 17.85 -13.44 8.16
C THR A 172 18.37 -13.53 9.60
N GLY A 173 17.57 -14.10 10.49
CA GLY A 173 18.08 -14.55 11.77
C GLY A 173 17.00 -15.11 12.69
N PRO A 174 17.43 -15.81 13.75
CA PRO A 174 16.52 -16.37 14.74
C PRO A 174 15.89 -15.25 15.57
N TYR A 175 14.68 -15.47 16.07
CA TYR A 175 13.95 -14.47 16.84
C TYR A 175 14.69 -14.07 18.11
N GLU A 176 15.48 -14.94 18.72
CA GLU A 176 16.12 -14.69 20.02
C GLU A 176 17.19 -13.60 19.93
N THR A 177 17.86 -13.47 18.80
CA THR A 177 18.98 -12.52 18.60
C THR A 177 18.70 -11.49 17.49
N GLY A 178 17.57 -11.61 16.81
CA GLY A 178 17.17 -10.76 15.70
C GLY A 178 17.85 -11.19 14.40
N TRP A 179 17.61 -10.41 13.36
CA TRP A 179 18.21 -10.69 12.05
C TRP A 179 19.55 -9.97 11.86
N THR A 180 20.33 -10.51 10.93
CA THR A 180 21.54 -9.90 10.39
C THR A 180 21.45 -9.87 8.87
N ASN A 181 22.35 -9.14 8.22
CA ASN A 181 22.58 -9.32 6.79
C ASN A 181 22.84 -10.80 6.51
N VAL A 182 22.30 -11.33 5.42
CA VAL A 182 22.56 -12.72 4.99
C VAL A 182 24.07 -12.95 4.93
N ASP A 183 24.52 -14.07 5.50
CA ASP A 183 25.92 -14.49 5.64
C ASP A 183 26.85 -13.48 6.35
N GLY A 184 26.28 -12.51 7.09
CA GLY A 184 27.06 -11.41 7.70
C GLY A 184 27.75 -10.52 6.66
N ALA A 185 27.31 -10.57 5.40
CA ALA A 185 27.95 -9.89 4.28
C ALA A 185 27.56 -8.42 4.17
N ASP A 186 28.28 -7.67 3.34
CA ASP A 186 27.74 -6.43 2.80
C ASP A 186 26.67 -6.76 1.75
N LEU A 187 25.56 -6.03 1.79
CA LEU A 187 24.42 -6.26 0.91
C LEU A 187 24.64 -5.62 -0.44
N PRO A 188 24.57 -6.39 -1.54
CA PRO A 188 24.75 -5.85 -2.88
C PRO A 188 23.60 -4.93 -3.25
N TYR A 189 23.77 -4.24 -4.37
CA TYR A 189 22.68 -3.57 -5.05
C TYR A 189 21.90 -4.60 -5.88
N VAL A 190 20.57 -4.59 -5.76
CA VAL A 190 19.70 -5.36 -6.65
C VAL A 190 19.38 -4.47 -7.85
N PRO A 191 19.72 -4.87 -9.09
CA PRO A 191 19.44 -4.06 -10.28
C PRO A 191 17.97 -3.72 -10.46
N TYR A 192 17.66 -2.43 -10.68
CA TYR A 192 16.31 -1.97 -11.04
C TYR A 192 15.91 -2.47 -12.43
N HIS A 193 14.66 -2.91 -12.61
CA HIS A 193 14.07 -3.09 -13.95
C HIS A 193 13.66 -1.78 -14.63
N PHE A 194 13.73 -0.66 -13.91
CA PHE A 194 13.21 0.63 -14.33
C PHE A 194 14.30 1.71 -14.30
N THR A 195 14.12 2.71 -15.14
CA THR A 195 14.85 3.99 -15.16
C THR A 195 14.10 5.08 -14.38
N ILE A 196 14.72 6.24 -14.20
CA ILE A 196 14.11 7.42 -13.56
C ILE A 196 12.87 7.91 -14.33
N GLU A 197 12.86 7.73 -15.65
CA GLU A 197 11.73 8.09 -16.51
C GLU A 197 10.60 7.07 -16.40
N GLU A 198 10.93 5.78 -16.23
CA GLU A 198 9.95 4.70 -16.09
C GLU A 198 9.36 4.62 -14.67
N SER A 199 10.03 5.15 -13.64
CA SER A 199 9.57 5.10 -12.24
C SER A 199 8.19 5.74 -12.03
N GLY A 200 7.85 6.74 -12.83
CA GLY A 200 6.55 7.43 -12.82
C GLY A 200 5.57 6.97 -13.90
N ILE A 201 5.86 5.89 -14.64
CA ILE A 201 5.06 5.43 -15.78
C ILE A 201 4.74 3.93 -15.64
N PRO A 202 3.84 3.54 -14.72
CA PRO A 202 3.52 2.12 -14.54
C PRO A 202 2.82 1.50 -15.76
N VAL A 203 2.08 2.31 -16.54
CA VAL A 203 1.49 1.90 -17.82
C VAL A 203 2.05 2.81 -18.91
N PRO A 204 3.04 2.37 -19.70
CA PRO A 204 3.62 3.20 -20.75
C PRO A 204 2.64 3.38 -21.92
N PRO A 205 2.85 4.42 -22.75
CA PRO A 205 2.12 4.58 -24.00
C PRO A 205 2.13 3.29 -24.83
N PRO A 206 0.98 2.83 -25.31
CA PRO A 206 0.87 1.55 -26.00
C PRO A 206 1.52 1.60 -27.39
N ALA A 207 2.11 0.48 -27.81
CA ALA A 207 2.62 0.32 -29.16
C ALA A 207 1.47 0.06 -30.16
N GLY A 208 1.48 0.76 -31.30
CA GLY A 208 0.56 0.52 -32.42
C GLY A 208 -0.89 1.03 -32.22
N PRO A 209 -1.74 0.88 -33.26
CA PRO A 209 -3.14 1.27 -33.19
C PRO A 209 -3.92 0.39 -32.21
N ALA A 210 -4.99 0.93 -31.63
CA ALA A 210 -5.86 0.17 -30.75
C ALA A 210 -6.61 -0.93 -31.53
N PRO A 211 -6.68 -2.18 -31.03
CA PRO A 211 -7.48 -3.22 -31.66
C PRO A 211 -8.97 -2.84 -31.69
N VAL A 212 -9.66 -3.23 -32.78
CA VAL A 212 -11.11 -3.07 -32.88
C VAL A 212 -11.79 -3.88 -31.78
N SER A 213 -12.61 -3.21 -30.97
CA SER A 213 -13.35 -3.81 -29.86
C SER A 213 -14.85 -3.82 -30.14
N ARG A 214 -15.53 -4.89 -29.71
CA ARG A 214 -16.99 -5.02 -29.70
C ARG A 214 -17.61 -4.63 -28.35
N ALA A 215 -16.81 -4.17 -27.38
CA ALA A 215 -17.30 -3.77 -26.07
C ALA A 215 -18.25 -2.57 -26.20
N THR A 216 -19.40 -2.66 -25.56
CA THR A 216 -20.39 -1.60 -25.48
C THR A 216 -19.91 -0.47 -24.56
N PRO A 217 -20.43 0.77 -24.73
CA PRO A 217 -20.12 1.87 -23.80
C PRO A 217 -20.40 1.52 -22.35
N ALA A 218 -21.54 0.86 -22.09
CA ALA A 218 -21.94 0.44 -20.75
C ALA A 218 -20.93 -0.51 -20.10
N GLU A 219 -20.37 -1.46 -20.85
CA GLU A 219 -19.34 -2.39 -20.35
C GLU A 219 -18.04 -1.67 -20.00
N VAL A 220 -17.60 -0.73 -20.83
CA VAL A 220 -16.35 0.04 -20.60
C VAL A 220 -16.51 0.97 -19.40
N LEU A 221 -17.61 1.72 -19.32
CA LEU A 221 -17.91 2.60 -18.20
C LEU A 221 -18.03 1.82 -16.88
N ALA A 222 -18.61 0.62 -16.89
CA ALA A 222 -18.68 -0.24 -15.72
C ALA A 222 -17.29 -0.72 -15.25
N ARG A 223 -16.38 -1.00 -16.18
CA ARG A 223 -14.98 -1.37 -15.87
C ARG A 223 -14.21 -0.20 -15.26
N ILE A 224 -14.36 1.01 -15.81
CA ILE A 224 -13.74 2.23 -15.25
C ILE A 224 -14.29 2.53 -13.86
N ALA A 225 -15.62 2.49 -13.69
CA ALA A 225 -16.25 2.70 -12.39
C ALA A 225 -15.78 1.67 -11.35
N ARG A 226 -15.52 0.43 -11.76
CA ARG A 226 -14.93 -0.60 -10.89
C ARG A 226 -13.50 -0.23 -10.44
N LEU A 227 -12.66 0.27 -11.34
CA LEU A 227 -11.29 0.70 -10.99
C LEU A 227 -11.33 1.86 -9.99
N ASN A 228 -12.19 2.85 -10.20
CA ASN A 228 -12.34 3.97 -9.25
C ASN A 228 -12.92 3.52 -7.91
N ALA A 229 -13.88 2.57 -7.91
CA ALA A 229 -14.43 2.01 -6.68
C ALA A 229 -13.39 1.23 -5.88
N GLU A 230 -12.50 0.49 -6.57
CA GLU A 230 -11.38 -0.23 -5.95
C GLU A 230 -10.45 0.75 -5.22
N ASP A 231 -10.13 1.89 -5.84
CA ASP A 231 -9.30 2.95 -5.24
C ASP A 231 -9.94 3.51 -3.97
N ALA A 232 -11.23 3.82 -4.04
CA ALA A 232 -11.99 4.35 -2.90
C ALA A 232 -12.05 3.36 -1.73
N VAL A 233 -12.31 2.08 -2.01
CA VAL A 233 -12.37 1.03 -0.98
C VAL A 233 -10.99 0.76 -0.39
N ARG A 234 -9.93 0.76 -1.20
CA ARG A 234 -8.55 0.60 -0.71
C ARG A 234 -8.14 1.78 0.19
N ASN A 235 -8.42 3.01 -0.23
CA ASN A 235 -8.19 4.20 0.60
C ASN A 235 -8.96 4.13 1.92
N LEU A 236 -10.23 3.70 1.90
CA LEU A 236 -11.05 3.54 3.11
C LEU A 236 -10.47 2.48 4.06
N GLN A 237 -10.04 1.33 3.54
CA GLN A 237 -9.38 0.28 4.32
C GLN A 237 -8.07 0.76 4.95
N HIS A 238 -7.26 1.53 4.22
CA HIS A 238 -6.02 2.08 4.74
C HIS A 238 -6.24 3.21 5.75
N ALA A 239 -7.25 4.08 5.53
CA ALA A 239 -7.66 5.10 6.49
C ALA A 239 -8.13 4.49 7.81
N PHE A 240 -8.89 3.39 7.76
CA PHE A 240 -9.26 2.62 8.96
C PHE A 240 -8.03 2.23 9.80
N GLY A 241 -6.98 1.71 9.16
CA GLY A 241 -5.74 1.34 9.85
C GLY A 241 -5.13 2.52 10.63
N TYR A 242 -4.98 3.68 9.97
CA TYR A 242 -4.42 4.87 10.62
C TYR A 242 -5.22 5.37 11.83
N TYR A 243 -6.55 5.31 11.78
CA TYR A 243 -7.38 5.68 12.93
C TYR A 243 -7.27 4.66 14.07
N VAL A 244 -7.13 3.38 13.73
CA VAL A 244 -6.89 2.32 14.72
C VAL A 244 -5.55 2.51 15.42
N ASP A 245 -4.49 2.83 14.67
CA ASP A 245 -3.14 3.05 15.21
C ASP A 245 -3.14 4.09 16.34
N ARG A 246 -3.99 5.13 16.20
CA ARG A 246 -4.12 6.25 17.13
C ARG A 246 -5.24 6.13 18.13
N ARG A 247 -5.99 5.02 18.11
CA ARG A 247 -7.21 4.83 18.90
C ARG A 247 -8.22 5.96 18.73
N MET A 248 -8.34 6.48 17.51
CA MET A 248 -9.32 7.50 17.13
C MET A 248 -10.69 6.82 16.93
N TRP A 249 -11.27 6.30 18.02
CA TRP A 249 -12.44 5.43 17.96
C TRP A 249 -13.68 6.09 17.37
N ASP A 250 -13.84 7.40 17.54
CA ASP A 250 -14.95 8.13 16.92
C ASP A 250 -14.80 8.17 15.39
N ASP A 251 -13.58 8.40 14.89
CA ASP A 251 -13.28 8.33 13.46
C ASP A 251 -13.44 6.93 12.89
N VAL A 252 -13.05 5.89 13.65
CA VAL A 252 -13.28 4.49 13.26
C VAL A 252 -14.77 4.22 13.14
N VAL A 253 -15.56 4.56 14.15
CA VAL A 253 -17.02 4.33 14.17
C VAL A 253 -17.72 5.07 13.04
N ASP A 254 -17.23 6.25 12.65
CA ASP A 254 -17.75 7.01 11.52
C ASP A 254 -17.57 6.31 10.17
N LEU A 255 -16.63 5.38 10.02
CA LEU A 255 -16.39 4.64 8.76
C LEU A 255 -17.46 3.58 8.46
N PHE A 256 -18.25 3.20 9.46
CA PHE A 256 -19.14 2.05 9.37
C PHE A 256 -20.58 2.41 8.99
N THR A 257 -21.29 1.45 8.39
CA THR A 257 -22.76 1.52 8.22
C THR A 257 -23.46 1.44 9.58
N ASP A 258 -24.73 1.87 9.63
CA ASP A 258 -25.51 1.83 10.88
C ASP A 258 -25.79 0.39 11.35
N ASP A 259 -25.92 -0.54 10.40
CA ASP A 259 -26.14 -1.98 10.61
C ASP A 259 -24.85 -2.80 10.66
N ALA A 260 -23.69 -2.14 10.81
CA ALA A 260 -22.39 -2.78 10.71
C ALA A 260 -22.19 -3.95 11.68
N LEU A 261 -21.29 -4.85 11.29
CA LEU A 261 -20.91 -6.01 12.10
C LEU A 261 -19.39 -6.15 12.20
N VAL A 262 -18.90 -6.32 13.41
CA VAL A 262 -17.52 -6.76 13.67
C VAL A 262 -17.56 -8.18 14.18
N GLU A 263 -16.88 -9.09 13.50
CA GLU A 263 -16.63 -10.46 13.94
C GLU A 263 -15.14 -10.67 14.18
N ILE A 264 -14.79 -11.06 15.40
CA ILE A 264 -13.44 -11.49 15.74
C ILE A 264 -13.51 -13.00 15.97
N ALA A 265 -12.84 -13.76 15.11
CA ALA A 265 -12.80 -15.21 15.25
C ALA A 265 -12.10 -15.60 16.55
N PRO A 266 -12.65 -16.56 17.33
CA PRO A 266 -11.94 -17.09 18.48
C PRO A 266 -10.72 -17.87 18.00
N THR A 267 -9.62 -17.77 18.74
CA THR A 267 -8.45 -18.60 18.47
C THR A 267 -8.60 -19.98 19.09
N GLY A 268 -7.89 -20.97 18.55
CA GLY A 268 -7.45 -22.12 19.35
C GLY A 268 -6.50 -21.71 20.48
N LEU A 269 -5.89 -22.70 21.14
CA LEU A 269 -4.86 -22.46 22.16
C LEU A 269 -3.61 -21.82 21.54
N VAL A 270 -3.34 -20.57 21.92
CA VAL A 270 -2.15 -19.78 21.56
C VAL A 270 -1.31 -19.61 22.82
N GLN A 271 -0.16 -20.28 22.92
CA GLN A 271 0.74 -20.20 24.08
C GLN A 271 0.02 -20.34 25.45
N GLY A 272 -0.96 -21.25 25.53
CA GLY A 272 -1.73 -21.51 26.74
C GLY A 272 -2.94 -20.60 26.97
N SER A 273 -3.23 -19.65 26.08
CA SER A 273 -4.38 -18.75 26.16
C SER A 273 -5.28 -18.83 24.91
N VAL A 274 -6.58 -18.64 25.09
CA VAL A 274 -7.53 -18.44 23.99
C VAL A 274 -7.83 -16.95 23.90
N LEU A 275 -7.63 -16.36 22.73
CA LEU A 275 -8.18 -15.03 22.46
C LEU A 275 -9.68 -15.17 22.26
N PRO A 276 -10.50 -14.56 23.14
CA PRO A 276 -11.93 -14.67 23.02
C PRO A 276 -12.36 -13.97 21.72
N GLY A 277 -13.11 -14.71 20.90
CA GLY A 277 -13.81 -14.14 19.77
C GLY A 277 -14.95 -13.21 20.22
N GLY A 278 -15.67 -12.65 19.27
CA GLY A 278 -16.87 -11.87 19.58
C GLY A 278 -17.56 -11.30 18.35
N SER A 279 -18.87 -11.13 18.47
CA SER A 279 -19.76 -10.54 17.48
C SER A 279 -20.29 -9.21 18.01
N PHE A 280 -20.10 -8.12 17.27
CA PHE A 280 -20.48 -6.78 17.71
C PHE A 280 -21.29 -6.06 16.62
N ARG A 281 -22.53 -5.70 16.94
CA ARG A 281 -23.50 -5.13 15.99
C ARG A 281 -23.72 -3.64 16.17
N GLY A 282 -23.91 -2.96 15.04
CA GLY A 282 -24.13 -1.53 14.92
C GLY A 282 -22.92 -0.70 15.34
N ARG A 283 -23.08 0.62 15.26
CA ARG A 283 -22.02 1.59 15.61
C ARG A 283 -21.52 1.43 17.05
N ASP A 284 -22.42 1.19 18.00
CA ASP A 284 -22.05 0.89 19.40
C ASP A 284 -21.26 -0.42 19.52
N GLY A 285 -21.61 -1.41 18.70
CA GLY A 285 -20.86 -2.66 18.61
C GLY A 285 -19.45 -2.44 18.09
N VAL A 286 -19.29 -1.67 17.01
CA VAL A 286 -17.98 -1.28 16.48
C VAL A 286 -17.15 -0.61 17.58
N ARG A 287 -17.73 0.38 18.30
CA ARG A 287 -17.07 1.04 19.43
C ARG A 287 -16.60 0.05 20.50
N ARG A 288 -17.48 -0.83 20.96
CA ARG A 288 -17.14 -1.86 21.96
C ARG A 288 -16.05 -2.81 21.47
N ALA A 289 -16.04 -3.17 20.19
CA ALA A 289 -15.01 -4.02 19.60
C ALA A 289 -13.65 -3.31 19.62
N MET A 290 -13.59 -2.03 19.23
CA MET A 290 -12.35 -1.25 19.21
C MET A 290 -11.81 -0.99 20.62
N GLU A 291 -12.68 -0.71 21.59
CA GLU A 291 -12.27 -0.47 22.99
C GLU A 291 -11.65 -1.68 23.69
N ARG A 292 -11.75 -2.89 23.09
CA ARG A 292 -10.96 -4.05 23.53
C ARG A 292 -9.46 -3.83 23.36
N MET A 293 -9.04 -2.93 22.48
CA MET A 293 -7.65 -2.50 22.30
C MET A 293 -7.25 -1.38 23.29
N GLY A 294 -8.17 -0.88 24.12
CA GLY A 294 -7.95 0.19 25.09
C GLY A 294 -8.85 1.41 24.85
N PRO A 295 -8.88 2.38 25.78
CA PRO A 295 -9.68 3.59 25.66
C PRO A 295 -9.26 4.44 24.46
N ALA A 296 -10.13 5.37 24.04
CA ALA A 296 -9.84 6.31 22.96
C ALA A 296 -8.62 7.18 23.30
N GLY A 297 -7.79 7.44 22.27
CA GLY A 297 -6.52 8.13 22.42
C GLY A 297 -5.38 7.24 22.94
N LEU A 298 -4.15 7.59 22.56
CA LEU A 298 -2.95 6.98 23.11
C LEU A 298 -2.45 7.79 24.31
N THR A 299 -1.84 7.09 25.28
CA THR A 299 -1.08 7.68 26.38
C THR A 299 0.39 7.32 26.23
N GLN A 300 1.30 8.05 26.91
CA GLN A 300 2.74 7.79 26.89
C GLN A 300 3.04 6.30 27.10
N GLY A 301 3.91 5.73 26.26
CA GLY A 301 4.36 4.35 26.33
C GLY A 301 3.36 3.31 25.82
N VAL A 302 2.22 3.73 25.25
CA VAL A 302 1.27 2.82 24.60
C VAL A 302 1.53 2.80 23.09
N LEU A 303 2.01 1.66 22.60
CA LEU A 303 2.16 1.39 21.16
C LEU A 303 0.94 0.60 20.68
N ASN A 304 0.34 1.02 19.58
CA ASN A 304 -0.82 0.35 18.97
C ASN A 304 -0.71 0.31 17.44
N ASP A 305 0.49 0.18 16.88
CA ASP A 305 0.69 0.12 15.43
C ASP A 305 0.15 -1.21 14.89
N ARG A 306 -0.87 -1.18 14.02
CA ARG A 306 -1.54 -2.33 13.39
C ARG A 306 -1.53 -2.18 11.87
N ILE A 307 -0.39 -2.55 11.29
CA ILE A 307 -0.05 -2.24 9.91
C ILE A 307 -0.74 -3.22 8.95
N LEU A 308 -1.32 -2.69 7.87
CA LEU A 308 -2.00 -3.48 6.84
C LEU A 308 -1.08 -3.77 5.66
N PHE A 309 -1.02 -5.04 5.24
CA PHE A 309 -0.19 -5.54 4.14
C PHE A 309 -1.01 -6.39 3.15
N ASP A 310 -0.50 -6.51 1.92
CA ASP A 310 -1.01 -7.46 0.91
C ASP A 310 -2.52 -7.32 0.62
N THR A 311 -3.03 -6.08 0.71
CA THR A 311 -4.46 -5.77 0.56
C THR A 311 -4.95 -5.99 -0.87
N VAL A 312 -5.78 -7.01 -1.06
CA VAL A 312 -6.55 -7.26 -2.29
C VAL A 312 -7.96 -6.73 -2.12
N VAL A 313 -8.44 -5.96 -3.09
CA VAL A 313 -9.79 -5.38 -3.12
C VAL A 313 -10.55 -5.91 -4.32
N THR A 314 -11.74 -6.46 -4.08
CA THR A 314 -12.64 -6.95 -5.12
C THR A 314 -13.96 -6.22 -5.05
N ILE A 315 -14.34 -5.55 -6.14
CA ILE A 315 -15.69 -5.00 -6.28
C ILE A 315 -16.64 -6.12 -6.72
N LEU A 316 -17.71 -6.32 -5.95
CA LEU A 316 -18.68 -7.38 -6.20
C LEU A 316 -19.61 -7.04 -7.38
N PRO A 317 -20.26 -8.05 -7.99
CA PRO A 317 -21.24 -7.83 -9.05
C PRO A 317 -22.27 -6.75 -8.68
N GLY A 318 -22.56 -5.85 -9.63
CA GLY A 318 -23.46 -4.71 -9.42
C GLY A 318 -22.80 -3.45 -8.86
N GLY A 319 -21.51 -3.49 -8.47
CA GLY A 319 -20.70 -2.30 -8.20
C GLY A 319 -21.07 -1.50 -6.95
N ARG A 320 -21.87 -2.09 -6.04
CA ARG A 320 -22.36 -1.44 -4.80
C ARG A 320 -21.88 -2.08 -3.51
N ALA A 321 -21.11 -3.14 -3.63
CA ALA A 321 -20.49 -3.83 -2.52
C ALA A 321 -19.06 -4.22 -2.92
N ALA A 322 -18.18 -4.33 -1.94
CA ALA A 322 -16.81 -4.76 -2.16
C ALA A 322 -16.33 -5.65 -1.01
N VAL A 323 -15.25 -6.37 -1.24
CA VAL A 323 -14.53 -7.14 -0.25
C VAL A 323 -13.07 -6.69 -0.27
N ALA A 324 -12.46 -6.46 0.89
CA ALA A 324 -11.02 -6.30 1.03
C ALA A 324 -10.46 -7.41 1.93
N ARG A 325 -9.31 -7.97 1.55
CA ARG A 325 -8.61 -8.98 2.34
C ARG A 325 -7.12 -8.71 2.32
N GLY A 326 -6.47 -8.85 3.46
CA GLY A 326 -5.02 -8.72 3.59
C GLY A 326 -4.56 -9.21 4.96
N PHE A 327 -3.38 -8.76 5.37
CA PHE A 327 -2.80 -9.10 6.67
C PHE A 327 -2.68 -7.86 7.55
N GLU A 328 -2.81 -8.09 8.85
CA GLU A 328 -2.44 -7.13 9.88
C GLU A 328 -1.18 -7.63 10.58
N LEU A 329 -0.12 -6.82 10.61
CA LEU A 329 1.02 -6.98 11.52
C LEU A 329 0.90 -5.94 12.63
N ALA A 330 0.66 -6.39 13.84
CA ALA A 330 0.52 -5.52 15.00
C ALA A 330 1.77 -5.57 15.90
N MET A 331 2.34 -4.39 16.14
CA MET A 331 3.30 -4.12 17.20
C MET A 331 2.56 -3.36 18.29
N VAL A 332 2.26 -4.03 19.40
CA VAL A 332 1.44 -3.46 20.47
C VAL A 332 2.13 -3.54 21.82
N GLY A 333 1.87 -2.58 22.69
CA GLY A 333 2.42 -2.60 24.04
C GLY A 333 1.89 -1.50 24.94
N ASP A 334 2.09 -1.71 26.24
CA ASP A 334 1.89 -0.75 27.31
C ASP A 334 3.14 -0.84 28.20
N ALA A 335 4.00 0.18 28.10
CA ALA A 335 5.24 0.27 28.86
C ALA A 335 4.99 0.40 30.37
N GLY A 336 3.94 1.12 30.79
CA GLY A 336 3.55 1.25 32.19
C GLY A 336 3.12 -0.08 32.83
N ARG A 337 2.63 -1.02 32.02
CA ARG A 337 2.32 -2.40 32.43
C ARG A 337 3.44 -3.40 32.15
N GLY A 338 4.52 -2.98 31.50
CA GLY A 338 5.62 -3.88 31.11
C GLY A 338 5.21 -4.93 30.06
N THR A 339 4.23 -4.64 29.21
CA THR A 339 3.68 -5.61 28.25
C THR A 339 3.90 -5.21 26.79
N GLN A 340 4.41 -6.11 25.96
CA GLN A 340 4.56 -5.91 24.52
C GLN A 340 4.34 -7.23 23.78
N TYR A 341 3.67 -7.16 22.62
CA TYR A 341 3.25 -8.32 21.85
C TYR A 341 3.37 -8.11 20.34
N TRP A 342 3.79 -9.18 19.65
CA TRP A 342 3.47 -9.36 18.24
C TRP A 342 2.04 -9.91 18.13
N GLU A 343 1.22 -9.31 17.28
CA GLU A 343 -0.02 -9.94 16.81
C GLU A 343 -0.03 -9.98 15.28
N ILE A 344 -0.55 -11.06 14.71
CA ILE A 344 -0.73 -11.18 13.26
C ILE A 344 -2.13 -11.70 13.00
N SER A 345 -2.86 -11.08 12.09
CA SER A 345 -4.23 -11.45 11.73
C SER A 345 -4.45 -11.42 10.22
N ILE A 346 -5.44 -12.17 9.75
CA ILE A 346 -6.05 -11.93 8.43
C ILE A 346 -7.28 -11.08 8.66
N PHE A 347 -7.44 -9.99 7.89
CA PHE A 347 -8.72 -9.28 7.81
C PHE A 347 -9.46 -9.68 6.53
N LEU A 348 -10.79 -9.74 6.62
CA LEU A 348 -11.71 -9.93 5.50
C LEU A 348 -12.92 -9.03 5.70
N ASN A 349 -12.92 -7.89 5.03
CA ASN A 349 -13.87 -6.83 5.30
C ASN A 349 -14.83 -6.66 4.13
N ARG A 350 -16.09 -6.36 4.41
CA ARG A 350 -17.08 -5.98 3.40
C ARG A 350 -17.38 -4.51 3.47
N PHE A 351 -17.64 -3.96 2.30
CA PHE A 351 -17.97 -2.56 2.12
C PHE A 351 -19.26 -2.43 1.34
N SER A 352 -20.00 -1.37 1.62
CA SER A 352 -21.23 -1.03 0.91
C SER A 352 -21.18 0.42 0.42
N LEU A 353 -21.81 0.67 -0.73
CA LEU A 353 -21.97 2.02 -1.28
C LEU A 353 -23.34 2.60 -0.87
N GLU A 354 -23.30 3.62 -0.03
CA GLU A 354 -24.47 4.29 0.54
C GLU A 354 -24.46 5.79 0.23
N GLY A 355 -25.48 6.27 -0.51
CA GLY A 355 -25.59 7.71 -0.81
C GLY A 355 -24.40 8.27 -1.59
N GLY A 356 -23.67 7.45 -2.35
CA GLY A 356 -22.46 7.85 -3.07
C GLY A 356 -21.15 7.64 -2.31
N THR A 357 -21.23 7.29 -1.01
CA THR A 357 -20.05 7.10 -0.14
C THR A 357 -19.85 5.63 0.20
N TRP A 358 -18.63 5.12 0.00
CA TRP A 358 -18.25 3.79 0.46
C TRP A 358 -18.11 3.78 1.98
N LYS A 359 -18.64 2.74 2.63
CA LYS A 359 -18.56 2.51 4.08
C LYS A 359 -18.17 1.08 4.39
N MET A 360 -17.58 0.84 5.55
CA MET A 360 -17.35 -0.50 6.08
C MET A 360 -18.67 -1.07 6.60
N GLN A 361 -19.06 -2.25 6.12
CA GLN A 361 -20.27 -2.95 6.56
C GLN A 361 -19.92 -4.13 7.48
N GLU A 362 -18.87 -4.88 7.14
CA GLU A 362 -18.40 -6.01 7.95
C GLU A 362 -16.89 -5.90 8.14
N LEU A 363 -16.43 -6.08 9.38
CA LEU A 363 -15.02 -6.27 9.72
C LEU A 363 -14.85 -7.68 10.29
N HIS A 364 -14.20 -8.57 9.55
CA HIS A 364 -13.86 -9.90 10.06
C HIS A 364 -12.37 -9.99 10.32
N VAL A 365 -12.01 -10.33 11.55
CA VAL A 365 -10.63 -10.53 11.96
C VAL A 365 -10.43 -11.99 12.31
N PHE A 366 -9.41 -12.61 11.72
CA PHE A 366 -8.96 -13.96 11.99
C PHE A 366 -7.57 -13.89 12.62
N PRO A 367 -7.46 -13.82 13.96
CA PRO A 367 -6.17 -13.78 14.62
C PRO A 367 -5.40 -15.06 14.36
N LEU A 368 -4.13 -14.93 13.98
CA LEU A 368 -3.21 -16.03 13.72
C LEU A 368 -2.15 -16.13 14.82
N VAL A 369 -1.54 -15.00 15.18
CA VAL A 369 -0.47 -14.91 16.18
C VAL A 369 -0.85 -13.94 17.28
N ARG A 370 -0.57 -14.32 18.53
CA ARG A 370 -0.31 -13.37 19.62
C ARG A 370 0.81 -13.91 20.47
N ALA A 371 1.92 -13.18 20.52
CA ALA A 371 3.16 -13.63 21.12
C ALA A 371 3.76 -12.51 21.99
N PRO A 372 4.04 -12.73 23.29
CA PRO A 372 4.82 -11.81 24.09
C PRO A 372 6.16 -11.54 23.42
N TYR A 373 6.56 -10.28 23.32
CA TYR A 373 7.80 -9.89 22.62
C TYR A 373 9.01 -10.65 23.14
N GLY A 374 9.21 -10.77 24.45
CA GLY A 374 10.38 -11.47 24.99
C GLY A 374 10.46 -12.97 24.68
N ARG A 375 9.36 -13.60 24.25
CA ARG A 375 9.31 -15.03 23.88
C ARG A 375 9.19 -15.28 22.38
N GLY A 376 8.60 -14.35 21.63
CA GLY A 376 8.27 -14.57 20.23
C GLY A 376 7.22 -15.68 20.04
N TRP A 377 7.18 -16.25 18.84
CA TRP A 377 6.17 -17.24 18.41
C TRP A 377 6.73 -18.66 18.20
N GLY A 378 7.99 -18.92 18.58
CA GLY A 378 8.70 -20.18 18.30
C GLY A 378 8.09 -21.39 19.00
N ASP A 379 7.72 -21.26 20.27
CA ASP A 379 7.12 -22.32 21.11
C ASP A 379 5.61 -22.53 20.84
N GLY A 380 5.18 -22.28 19.61
CA GLY A 380 3.79 -22.14 19.24
C GLY A 380 3.28 -20.72 19.46
N GLY A 381 2.07 -20.47 18.97
CA GLY A 381 1.57 -19.11 18.77
C GLY A 381 0.49 -19.04 17.70
N LEU A 382 0.29 -20.14 16.97
CA LEU A 382 -0.66 -20.23 15.89
C LEU A 382 -1.93 -20.91 16.29
N ALA A 383 -2.99 -20.15 16.17
CA ALA A 383 -4.33 -20.67 16.15
C ALA A 383 -4.90 -20.46 14.74
N PRO A 384 -4.71 -21.40 13.80
CA PRO A 384 -5.76 -21.57 12.81
C PRO A 384 -7.08 -21.73 13.59
N PRO A 385 -8.21 -21.18 13.10
CA PRO A 385 -9.49 -21.28 13.80
C PRO A 385 -9.72 -22.73 14.21
N ALA A 386 -10.24 -22.97 15.43
CA ALA A 386 -10.23 -24.26 16.12
C ALA A 386 -10.76 -25.47 15.30
N ASN A 387 -11.41 -25.23 14.15
CA ASN A 387 -12.17 -26.18 13.35
C ASN A 387 -11.65 -26.35 11.90
N ARG A 388 -10.34 -26.27 11.63
CA ARG A 388 -9.81 -26.33 10.24
C ARG A 388 -10.50 -25.31 9.34
N ALA A 389 -10.45 -24.05 9.70
CA ALA A 389 -11.13 -23.02 8.94
C ALA A 389 -10.15 -22.20 8.09
N LEU A 390 -10.57 -21.84 6.89
CA LEU A 390 -9.83 -21.04 5.92
C LEU A 390 -10.62 -19.75 5.68
N PRO A 391 -10.11 -18.58 6.09
CA PRO A 391 -10.73 -17.31 5.72
C PRO A 391 -10.87 -17.21 4.19
N ALA A 392 -12.04 -16.83 3.71
CA ALA A 392 -12.29 -16.71 2.27
C ALA A 392 -11.29 -15.76 1.61
N PHE A 393 -10.94 -16.06 0.37
CA PHE A 393 -10.18 -15.15 -0.49
C PHE A 393 -11.12 -14.09 -1.09
N ALA A 394 -10.62 -12.87 -1.29
CA ALA A 394 -11.40 -11.77 -1.83
C ALA A 394 -11.81 -12.00 -3.30
N ALA A 395 -11.10 -12.87 -4.02
CA ALA A 395 -11.36 -13.20 -5.41
C ALA A 395 -11.14 -14.70 -5.67
N LEU A 396 -11.59 -15.14 -6.85
CA LEU A 396 -11.17 -16.42 -7.44
C LEU A 396 -9.65 -16.39 -7.67
N ASN A 397 -9.03 -17.56 -7.77
CA ASN A 397 -7.63 -17.62 -8.17
C ASN A 397 -7.46 -16.96 -9.54
N PRO A 398 -6.65 -15.88 -9.67
CA PRO A 398 -6.57 -15.10 -10.91
C PRO A 398 -6.00 -15.93 -12.07
N ALA A 399 -5.13 -16.88 -11.74
CA ALA A 399 -4.44 -17.73 -12.69
C ALA A 399 -5.30 -18.90 -13.21
N THR A 400 -6.30 -19.36 -12.45
CA THR A 400 -7.14 -20.52 -12.84
C THR A 400 -8.61 -20.17 -13.05
N GLY A 401 -9.08 -19.05 -12.48
CA GLY A 401 -10.47 -18.62 -12.49
C GLY A 401 -11.39 -19.50 -11.66
N ARG A 402 -10.83 -20.23 -10.69
CA ARG A 402 -11.57 -21.17 -9.84
C ARG A 402 -11.58 -20.70 -8.39
N ASP A 403 -12.56 -21.18 -7.64
CA ASP A 403 -12.59 -21.02 -6.19
C ASP A 403 -11.35 -21.65 -5.56
N VAL A 404 -10.70 -20.92 -4.66
CA VAL A 404 -9.63 -21.46 -3.82
C VAL A 404 -10.27 -22.25 -2.67
N ARG A 405 -9.87 -23.51 -2.52
CA ARG A 405 -10.39 -24.41 -1.48
C ARG A 405 -9.26 -25.24 -0.87
N MET A 406 -9.51 -25.76 0.33
CA MET A 406 -8.64 -26.74 0.96
C MET A 406 -9.49 -27.90 1.46
N ARG A 407 -9.14 -29.13 1.07
CA ARG A 407 -9.93 -30.32 1.42
C ARG A 407 -9.97 -30.48 2.94
N GLY A 408 -11.18 -30.66 3.48
CA GLY A 408 -11.38 -30.82 4.92
C GLY A 408 -11.28 -29.52 5.72
N PHE A 409 -11.27 -28.37 5.04
CA PHE A 409 -11.38 -27.05 5.66
C PHE A 409 -12.71 -26.37 5.29
N GLU A 410 -13.33 -25.73 6.26
CA GLU A 410 -14.50 -24.86 6.04
C GLU A 410 -14.03 -23.47 5.60
N VAL A 411 -14.68 -22.89 4.59
CA VAL A 411 -14.36 -21.54 4.14
C VAL A 411 -15.23 -20.53 4.90
N LEU A 412 -14.60 -19.69 5.72
CA LEU A 412 -15.28 -18.69 6.56
C LEU A 412 -15.39 -17.33 5.87
N GLY A 413 -16.42 -16.54 6.21
CA GLY A 413 -16.60 -15.17 5.73
C GLY A 413 -17.02 -15.04 4.25
N ARG A 414 -17.29 -16.16 3.57
CA ARG A 414 -17.78 -16.17 2.17
C ARG A 414 -19.19 -15.61 2.04
N THR A 415 -20.06 -15.94 2.98
CA THR A 415 -21.43 -15.43 3.05
C THR A 415 -21.42 -14.09 3.77
N ALA A 416 -22.13 -13.10 3.22
CA ALA A 416 -22.35 -11.84 3.92
C ALA A 416 -23.21 -12.08 5.16
N LEU A 417 -22.84 -11.46 6.28
CA LEU A 417 -23.58 -11.53 7.54
C LEU A 417 -24.68 -10.47 7.60
N ALA A 418 -24.54 -9.38 6.84
CA ALA A 418 -25.57 -8.38 6.60
C ALA A 418 -26.16 -8.52 5.17
N PRO A 419 -27.44 -8.15 4.95
CA PRO A 419 -28.02 -8.14 3.63
C PRO A 419 -27.20 -7.28 2.66
N GLY A 420 -26.81 -7.87 1.53
CA GLY A 420 -26.14 -7.13 0.46
C GLY A 420 -27.07 -6.12 -0.20
N ARG A 421 -26.52 -5.00 -0.67
CA ARG A 421 -27.28 -4.04 -1.49
C ARG A 421 -27.40 -4.56 -2.92
N GLY A 422 -28.60 -4.45 -3.49
CA GLY A 422 -28.90 -4.92 -4.85
C GLY A 422 -28.05 -4.23 -5.92
N ALA A 423 -27.93 -4.87 -7.08
CA ALA A 423 -27.14 -4.35 -8.19
C ALA A 423 -27.67 -3.00 -8.69
N ARG A 424 -26.76 -2.12 -9.15
CA ARG A 424 -27.17 -0.90 -9.84
C ARG A 424 -27.60 -1.24 -11.26
N THR A 425 -28.76 -0.73 -11.69
CA THR A 425 -29.14 -0.73 -13.10
C THR A 425 -28.22 0.24 -13.85
N VAL A 426 -27.55 -0.25 -14.89
CA VAL A 426 -26.73 0.59 -15.76
C VAL A 426 -27.66 1.17 -16.81
N ALA A 427 -27.73 2.51 -16.89
CA ALA A 427 -28.48 3.16 -17.94
C ALA A 427 -27.84 2.83 -19.31
N PRO A 428 -28.63 2.71 -20.39
CA PRO A 428 -28.08 2.61 -21.74
C PRO A 428 -27.15 3.81 -21.98
N ALA A 429 -25.91 3.54 -22.38
CA ALA A 429 -24.94 4.56 -22.73
C ALA A 429 -24.57 4.43 -24.21
N ALA A 430 -24.43 5.57 -24.89
CA ALA A 430 -23.89 5.66 -26.25
C ALA A 430 -22.54 6.39 -26.17
N TRP A 431 -21.62 6.09 -27.10
CA TRP A 431 -20.41 6.90 -27.22
C TRP A 431 -20.75 8.22 -27.92
N ASP A 432 -20.53 9.32 -27.21
CA ASP A 432 -20.40 10.67 -27.73
C ASP A 432 -19.13 11.31 -27.15
N ALA A 433 -18.76 12.49 -27.66
CA ALA A 433 -17.54 13.18 -27.24
C ALA A 433 -17.52 13.50 -25.73
N ALA A 434 -18.67 13.83 -25.14
CA ALA A 434 -18.77 14.16 -23.72
C ALA A 434 -18.57 12.93 -22.84
N THR A 435 -19.18 11.80 -23.22
CA THR A 435 -19.09 10.51 -22.53
C THR A 435 -17.67 9.93 -22.64
N LEU A 436 -17.04 10.01 -23.81
CA LEU A 436 -15.64 9.62 -24.00
C LEU A 436 -14.69 10.46 -23.15
N ALA A 437 -14.87 11.79 -23.14
CA ALA A 437 -14.04 12.69 -22.33
C ALA A 437 -14.22 12.41 -20.82
N ALA A 438 -15.46 12.20 -20.36
CA ALA A 438 -15.72 11.82 -18.96
C ALA A 438 -15.06 10.48 -18.60
N ALA A 439 -15.23 9.45 -19.43
CA ALA A 439 -14.63 8.14 -19.23
C ALA A 439 -13.09 8.20 -19.19
N ARG A 440 -12.47 9.03 -20.03
CA ARG A 440 -11.01 9.24 -19.99
C ARG A 440 -10.54 9.92 -18.72
N ARG A 441 -11.28 10.92 -18.22
CA ARG A 441 -10.97 11.55 -16.92
C ARG A 441 -11.09 10.56 -15.78
N ASP A 442 -12.16 9.76 -15.76
CA ASP A 442 -12.36 8.74 -14.72
C ASP A 442 -11.27 7.65 -14.77
N LEU A 443 -10.88 7.20 -15.96
CA LEU A 443 -9.75 6.28 -16.12
C LEU A 443 -8.42 6.93 -15.67
N ALA A 444 -8.19 8.19 -16.03
CA ALA A 444 -6.98 8.92 -15.64
C ALA A 444 -6.84 9.03 -14.12
N ARG A 445 -7.96 9.11 -13.37
CA ARG A 445 -7.92 9.11 -11.91
C ARG A 445 -7.35 7.80 -11.33
N SER A 446 -7.76 6.66 -11.86
CA SER A 446 -7.20 5.38 -11.42
C SER A 446 -5.77 5.17 -11.92
N MET A 447 -5.41 5.67 -13.11
CA MET A 447 -4.02 5.69 -13.56
C MET A 447 -3.13 6.54 -12.64
N ALA A 448 -3.65 7.67 -12.14
CA ALA A 448 -2.96 8.54 -11.20
C ALA A 448 -2.73 7.91 -9.84
N TRP A 449 -3.70 7.10 -9.36
CA TRP A 449 -3.55 6.31 -8.14
C TRP A 449 -2.34 5.38 -8.27
N ASP A 450 -2.31 4.58 -9.33
CA ASP A 450 -1.22 3.63 -9.58
C ASP A 450 0.13 4.33 -9.87
N GLY A 451 0.12 5.46 -10.57
CA GLY A 451 1.33 6.27 -10.83
C GLY A 451 1.92 6.91 -9.57
N SER A 452 1.06 7.35 -8.66
CA SER A 452 1.47 7.93 -7.37
C SER A 452 2.07 6.87 -6.44
N GLU A 453 1.49 5.66 -6.41
CA GLU A 453 2.08 4.52 -5.68
C GLU A 453 3.47 4.16 -6.26
N ASN A 454 3.59 4.08 -7.59
CA ASN A 454 4.84 3.70 -8.26
C ASN A 454 5.99 4.69 -7.96
N ILE A 455 5.74 6.00 -8.06
CA ILE A 455 6.76 7.02 -7.78
C ILE A 455 7.10 7.13 -6.29
N SER A 456 6.13 6.83 -5.41
CA SER A 456 6.34 6.72 -3.97
C SER A 456 7.32 5.58 -3.65
N SER A 457 7.09 4.39 -4.20
CA SER A 457 7.96 3.22 -4.05
C SER A 457 9.36 3.48 -4.64
N ALA A 458 9.45 4.16 -5.78
CA ALA A 458 10.73 4.50 -6.39
C ALA A 458 11.61 5.34 -5.46
N TYR A 459 11.02 6.32 -4.76
CA TYR A 459 11.72 7.08 -3.75
C TYR A 459 12.31 6.18 -2.64
N GLY A 460 11.53 5.21 -2.13
CA GLY A 460 11.96 4.24 -1.13
C GLY A 460 13.17 3.41 -1.59
N TYR A 461 13.11 2.89 -2.81
CA TYR A 461 14.23 2.12 -3.38
C TYR A 461 15.50 2.96 -3.59
N TYR A 462 15.38 4.18 -4.12
CA TYR A 462 16.57 5.03 -4.34
C TYR A 462 17.21 5.51 -3.03
N ILE A 463 16.42 5.77 -1.98
CA ILE A 463 16.98 6.20 -0.69
C ILE A 463 17.68 5.03 0.02
N ASP A 464 17.14 3.81 -0.06
CA ASP A 464 17.75 2.60 0.52
C ASP A 464 19.10 2.25 -0.12
N ASP A 465 19.22 2.49 -1.43
CA ASP A 465 20.42 2.22 -2.23
C ASP A 465 21.39 3.41 -2.32
N PHE A 466 21.11 4.52 -1.62
CA PHE A 466 21.95 5.72 -1.56
C PHE A 466 22.19 6.35 -2.94
N GLN A 467 21.15 6.33 -3.80
CA GLN A 467 21.18 6.84 -5.17
C GLN A 467 20.69 8.28 -5.24
N TRP A 468 21.46 9.24 -4.70
CA TRP A 468 20.99 10.63 -4.50
C TRP A 468 20.56 11.38 -5.76
N PRO A 469 21.27 11.29 -6.90
CA PRO A 469 20.82 11.96 -8.12
C PRO A 469 19.47 11.41 -8.61
N SER A 470 19.29 10.10 -8.56
CA SER A 470 18.02 9.44 -8.90
C SER A 470 16.92 9.81 -7.91
N LEU A 471 17.24 9.86 -6.61
CA LEU A 471 16.34 10.32 -5.55
C LEU A 471 15.86 11.76 -5.77
N GLY A 472 16.75 12.67 -6.19
CA GLY A 472 16.33 14.03 -6.55
C GLY A 472 15.50 14.06 -7.83
N ALA A 473 15.83 13.21 -8.82
CA ALA A 473 15.19 13.22 -10.12
C ALA A 473 13.74 12.69 -10.12
N VAL A 474 13.32 11.91 -9.11
CA VAL A 474 11.91 11.51 -8.96
C VAL A 474 10.98 12.68 -8.57
N PHE A 475 11.52 13.82 -8.14
CA PHE A 475 10.73 15.01 -7.85
C PHE A 475 10.38 15.79 -9.12
N ALA A 476 9.30 16.56 -9.09
CA ALA A 476 8.96 17.54 -10.11
C ALA A 476 10.05 18.63 -10.16
N GLU A 477 10.17 19.37 -11.26
CA GLU A 477 11.21 20.39 -11.40
C GLU A 477 11.14 21.44 -10.28
N LYS A 478 9.92 21.82 -9.90
CA LYS A 478 9.60 22.76 -8.81
C LYS A 478 9.19 22.07 -7.51
N GLY A 479 9.41 20.75 -7.41
CA GLY A 479 9.08 19.99 -6.22
C GLY A 479 10.00 20.30 -5.05
N ASN A 480 9.64 19.83 -3.87
CA ASN A 480 10.37 20.02 -2.63
C ASN A 480 10.34 18.75 -1.76
N LYS A 481 11.33 18.63 -0.87
CA LYS A 481 11.46 17.51 0.05
C LYS A 481 11.87 18.01 1.44
N GLN A 482 11.20 17.55 2.47
CA GLN A 482 11.70 17.68 3.84
C GLN A 482 12.83 16.67 4.09
N SER A 483 13.92 17.11 4.72
CA SER A 483 14.86 16.20 5.36
C SER A 483 14.61 16.17 6.87
N PRO A 484 14.55 14.99 7.50
CA PRO A 484 14.24 14.85 8.91
C PRO A 484 15.10 15.77 9.78
N PHE A 485 14.44 16.42 10.76
CA PHE A 485 15.08 17.29 11.77
C PHE A 485 15.83 18.51 11.22
N ALA A 486 15.70 18.83 9.93
CA ALA A 486 16.33 19.98 9.28
C ALA A 486 15.30 20.97 8.78
N GLY A 487 14.52 20.56 7.77
CA GLY A 487 13.65 21.45 7.02
C GLY A 487 13.53 21.06 5.55
N TYR A 488 13.01 21.97 4.73
CA TYR A 488 12.71 21.73 3.32
C TYR A 488 13.82 22.15 2.36
N TYR A 489 13.97 21.38 1.28
CA TYR A 489 14.87 21.68 0.16
C TYR A 489 14.07 21.73 -1.13
N PHE A 490 14.22 22.81 -1.88
CA PHE A 490 13.43 23.09 -3.09
C PHE A 490 14.22 22.76 -4.35
N GLY A 491 13.63 21.94 -5.22
CA GLY A 491 14.20 21.52 -6.49
C GLY A 491 15.12 20.30 -6.38
N ARG A 492 15.20 19.54 -7.49
CA ARG A 492 15.93 18.27 -7.61
C ARG A 492 17.38 18.33 -7.13
N GLU A 493 18.08 19.42 -7.47
CA GLU A 493 19.48 19.61 -7.12
C GLU A 493 19.65 19.77 -5.60
N ARG A 494 18.86 20.64 -4.96
CA ARG A 494 18.97 20.88 -3.52
C ARG A 494 18.62 19.63 -2.72
N ILE A 495 17.63 18.86 -3.19
CA ILE A 495 17.27 17.57 -2.61
C ILE A 495 18.44 16.59 -2.66
N SER A 496 19.09 16.44 -3.82
CA SER A 496 20.24 15.54 -4.02
C SER A 496 21.47 15.98 -3.21
N GLN A 497 21.74 17.29 -3.17
CA GLN A 497 22.83 17.90 -2.42
C GLN A 497 22.64 17.75 -0.91
N ALA A 498 21.41 17.88 -0.41
CA ALA A 498 21.11 17.63 1.00
C ALA A 498 21.41 16.17 1.38
N ALA A 499 20.96 15.20 0.58
CA ALA A 499 21.29 13.79 0.83
C ALA A 499 22.81 13.55 0.79
N THR A 500 23.51 14.12 -0.19
CA THR A 500 24.97 14.02 -0.31
C THR A 500 25.70 14.65 0.89
N SER A 501 25.24 15.81 1.35
CA SER A 501 25.83 16.53 2.48
C SER A 501 25.63 15.82 3.82
N MET A 502 24.55 15.04 3.94
CA MET A 502 24.25 14.26 5.13
C MET A 502 25.00 12.92 5.14
N TYR A 503 24.93 12.18 4.04
CA TYR A 503 25.29 10.76 3.99
C TYR A 503 26.53 10.44 3.13
N GLY A 504 27.15 11.45 2.52
CA GLY A 504 28.28 11.33 1.61
C GLY A 504 27.86 11.10 0.16
N ALA A 505 28.85 10.92 -0.72
CA ALA A 505 28.63 10.67 -2.14
C ALA A 505 27.72 9.45 -2.40
N PRO A 506 27.00 9.40 -3.53
CA PRO A 506 26.22 8.24 -3.94
C PRO A 506 27.06 6.96 -3.90
N ARG A 507 26.47 5.86 -3.44
CA ARG A 507 27.21 4.61 -3.25
C ARG A 507 26.98 3.64 -4.40
N ASN A 508 28.06 3.10 -4.95
CA ASN A 508 28.04 1.97 -5.88
C ASN A 508 28.64 0.70 -5.24
N THR A 509 28.87 0.72 -3.93
CA THR A 509 29.47 -0.38 -3.17
C THR A 509 28.43 -1.10 -2.34
N PRO A 510 28.60 -2.41 -2.06
CA PRO A 510 27.79 -3.14 -1.10
C PRO A 510 27.68 -2.42 0.26
N ARG A 511 26.55 -2.59 0.95
CA ARG A 511 26.19 -1.86 2.18
C ARG A 511 26.30 -2.73 3.41
N ALA A 512 26.93 -2.21 4.47
CA ALA A 512 27.05 -2.92 5.75
C ALA A 512 25.72 -3.06 6.51
N GLY A 513 24.69 -2.30 6.12
CA GLY A 513 23.35 -2.34 6.66
C GLY A 513 22.42 -1.46 5.84
N ILE A 514 21.13 -1.77 5.84
CA ILE A 514 20.09 -0.99 5.17
C ILE A 514 19.03 -0.62 6.21
N ALA A 515 18.54 0.61 6.15
CA ALA A 515 17.33 1.02 6.85
C ALA A 515 16.22 1.12 5.81
N PHE A 516 15.46 0.05 5.62
CA PHE A 516 14.55 -0.07 4.48
C PHE A 516 13.38 0.92 4.56
N HIS A 517 13.19 1.77 3.58
CA HIS A 517 12.13 2.78 3.61
C HIS A 517 10.83 2.25 3.03
N TRP A 518 10.17 1.31 3.72
CA TRP A 518 8.90 0.80 3.23
C TRP A 518 7.83 1.89 3.29
N ARG A 519 7.34 2.31 2.13
CA ARG A 519 6.25 3.28 2.00
C ARG A 519 4.93 2.59 1.69
N ILE A 520 4.32 2.05 2.74
CA ILE A 520 3.16 1.14 2.65
C ILE A 520 1.86 1.77 3.12
N GLN A 521 0.77 1.02 2.93
CA GLN A 521 -0.59 1.39 3.31
C GLN A 521 -0.99 2.79 2.77
N PRO A 522 -0.83 3.06 1.46
CA PRO A 522 -1.05 4.39 0.92
C PRO A 522 -2.52 4.80 0.96
N VAL A 523 -2.83 6.02 1.40
CA VAL A 523 -4.10 6.69 1.08
C VAL A 523 -3.79 7.73 0.00
N ILE A 524 -4.32 7.51 -1.21
CA ILE A 524 -4.03 8.34 -2.39
C ILE A 524 -5.30 9.04 -2.84
N LEU A 525 -5.40 10.34 -2.61
CA LEU A 525 -6.53 11.16 -3.03
C LEU A 525 -6.17 11.85 -4.32
N VAL A 526 -6.86 11.50 -5.40
CA VAL A 526 -6.56 11.98 -6.75
C VAL A 526 -7.48 13.14 -7.12
N ALA A 527 -6.91 14.19 -7.72
CA ALA A 527 -7.66 15.34 -8.20
C ALA A 527 -8.61 14.97 -9.35
N ALA A 528 -9.67 15.77 -9.52
CA ALA A 528 -10.75 15.47 -10.46
C ALA A 528 -10.29 15.36 -11.93
N ASP A 529 -9.18 16.00 -12.30
CA ASP A 529 -8.59 15.94 -13.63
C ASP A 529 -7.59 14.79 -13.82
N GLY A 530 -7.28 14.04 -12.76
CA GLY A 530 -6.35 12.92 -12.78
C GLY A 530 -4.88 13.32 -12.98
N ARG A 531 -4.50 14.59 -12.72
CA ARG A 531 -3.13 15.09 -12.96
C ARG A 531 -2.31 15.37 -11.71
N SER A 532 -2.92 15.26 -10.53
CA SER A 532 -2.26 15.44 -9.24
C SER A 532 -2.93 14.60 -8.17
N ALA A 533 -2.19 14.28 -7.11
CA ALA A 533 -2.72 13.58 -5.95
C ALA A 533 -2.07 14.06 -4.65
N ASN A 534 -2.82 13.92 -3.56
CA ASN A 534 -2.30 13.92 -2.20
C ASN A 534 -2.08 12.48 -1.76
N LEU A 535 -0.97 12.23 -1.11
CA LEU A 535 -0.52 10.90 -0.70
C LEU A 535 -0.21 10.91 0.80
N ARG A 536 -0.70 9.89 1.50
CA ARG A 536 -0.27 9.53 2.85
C ARG A 536 0.31 8.13 2.80
N THR A 537 1.53 7.92 3.31
CA THR A 537 2.12 6.58 3.47
C THR A 537 2.70 6.39 4.85
N ARG A 538 2.64 5.17 5.36
CA ARG A 538 3.40 4.77 6.54
C ARG A 538 4.84 4.48 6.14
N LEU A 539 5.80 5.00 6.90
CA LEU A 539 7.17 4.48 6.92
C LEU A 539 7.22 3.30 7.88
N PHE A 540 7.54 2.12 7.34
CA PHE A 540 7.92 0.96 8.13
C PHE A 540 9.38 0.61 7.83
N GLN A 541 10.24 0.64 8.84
CA GLN A 541 11.68 0.61 8.62
C GLN A 541 12.37 -0.51 9.40
N PRO A 542 12.36 -1.75 8.88
CA PRO A 542 13.28 -2.77 9.36
C PRO A 542 14.72 -2.36 8.99
N ARG A 543 15.62 -2.49 9.96
CA ARG A 543 17.04 -2.11 9.83
C ARG A 543 17.92 -3.32 9.97
N THR A 544 18.93 -3.43 9.12
CA THR A 544 19.86 -4.55 9.10
C THR A 544 21.28 -4.11 9.40
N ALA A 545 22.09 -5.06 9.89
CA ALA A 545 23.52 -4.92 10.04
C ALA A 545 24.17 -6.31 10.03
N LYS A 546 25.50 -6.36 9.97
CA LYS A 546 26.26 -7.62 9.99
C LYS A 546 26.27 -8.32 11.35
N GLN A 547 26.17 -7.56 12.43
CA GLN A 547 26.33 -8.09 13.79
C GLN A 547 24.99 -8.48 14.41
N PRO A 548 24.86 -9.67 15.03
CA PRO A 548 23.66 -10.06 15.78
C PRO A 548 23.28 -9.03 16.86
N GLY A 549 21.99 -8.94 17.17
CA GLY A 549 21.46 -7.98 18.15
C GLY A 549 21.36 -6.53 17.67
N SER A 550 21.83 -6.23 16.45
CA SER A 550 21.76 -4.89 15.85
C SER A 550 20.47 -4.61 15.08
N ALA A 551 19.63 -5.64 14.88
CA ALA A 551 18.33 -5.50 14.23
C ALA A 551 17.44 -4.50 14.97
N GLN A 552 16.82 -3.60 14.22
CA GLN A 552 15.87 -2.64 14.76
C GLN A 552 14.68 -2.46 13.82
N ILE A 553 13.53 -2.07 14.38
CA ILE A 553 12.40 -1.51 13.62
C ILE A 553 12.14 -0.10 14.12
N MET A 554 11.92 0.78 13.16
CA MET A 554 11.44 2.14 13.35
C MET A 554 10.18 2.34 12.50
N SER A 555 9.29 3.23 12.93
CA SER A 555 8.17 3.70 12.12
C SER A 555 8.07 5.23 12.13
N GLY A 556 7.51 5.76 11.06
CA GLY A 556 7.28 7.19 10.82
C GLY A 556 6.12 7.37 9.85
N MET A 557 5.65 8.60 9.63
CA MET A 557 4.61 8.85 8.62
C MET A 557 5.09 9.83 7.57
N TYR A 558 4.67 9.60 6.33
CA TYR A 558 4.64 10.63 5.29
C TYR A 558 3.20 11.12 5.14
N PRO A 559 2.74 12.12 5.91
CA PRO A 559 1.33 12.44 6.04
C PRO A 559 0.77 13.34 4.93
N ASN A 560 1.65 14.02 4.19
CA ASN A 560 1.33 15.22 3.41
C ASN A 560 2.07 15.27 2.06
N ASP A 561 2.36 14.10 1.50
CA ASP A 561 3.00 14.03 0.19
C ASP A 561 2.04 14.49 -0.92
N GLN A 562 2.61 15.02 -1.99
CA GLN A 562 1.89 15.40 -3.20
C GLN A 562 2.61 14.85 -4.42
N THR A 563 1.86 14.42 -5.42
CA THR A 563 2.39 13.97 -6.72
C THR A 563 1.71 14.73 -7.85
N VAL A 564 2.42 14.89 -8.96
CA VAL A 564 1.93 15.56 -10.17
C VAL A 564 2.34 14.80 -11.43
N LEU A 565 1.53 14.89 -12.47
CA LEU A 565 1.85 14.39 -13.81
C LEU A 565 2.59 15.48 -14.60
N GLU A 566 3.92 15.45 -14.53
CA GLU A 566 4.83 16.38 -15.22
C GLU A 566 5.36 15.72 -16.50
N ASN A 567 5.03 16.29 -17.67
CA ASN A 567 5.49 15.78 -18.97
C ASN A 567 5.19 14.29 -19.22
N GLY A 568 4.04 13.81 -18.75
CA GLY A 568 3.62 12.41 -18.89
C GLY A 568 4.27 11.45 -17.87
N ILE A 569 5.02 11.96 -16.89
CA ILE A 569 5.69 11.18 -15.85
C ILE A 569 5.15 11.61 -14.48
N TRP A 570 4.71 10.66 -13.66
CA TRP A 570 4.38 10.96 -12.28
C TRP A 570 5.64 11.31 -11.50
N ARG A 571 5.61 12.45 -10.81
CA ARG A 571 6.72 12.99 -10.03
C ARG A 571 6.23 13.40 -8.64
N LEU A 572 7.11 13.32 -7.63
CA LEU A 572 6.85 13.86 -6.30
C LEU A 572 6.90 15.40 -6.35
N TRP A 573 5.83 16.06 -5.92
CA TRP A 573 5.77 17.51 -5.79
C TRP A 573 6.23 17.98 -4.40
N THR A 574 5.65 17.40 -3.35
CA THR A 574 6.06 17.64 -1.96
C THR A 574 6.24 16.28 -1.32
N LEU A 575 7.30 16.12 -0.54
CA LEU A 575 7.48 14.96 0.32
C LEU A 575 7.78 15.42 1.74
N GLU A 576 6.98 14.94 2.69
CA GLU A 576 7.02 15.30 4.10
C GLU A 576 7.21 14.06 4.96
N ILE A 577 8.14 14.08 5.92
CA ILE A 577 8.47 12.95 6.79
C ILE A 577 8.41 13.36 8.27
N ASP A 578 7.34 12.93 8.91
CA ASP A 578 7.12 13.06 10.34
C ASP A 578 7.69 11.81 11.04
N GLU A 579 8.99 11.78 11.30
CA GLU A 579 9.64 10.63 11.96
C GLU A 579 10.50 11.06 13.16
N PRO A 580 10.75 10.16 14.14
CA PRO A 580 10.18 8.82 14.31
C PRO A 580 8.91 8.85 15.18
N TYR A 581 7.85 8.13 14.79
CA TYR A 581 6.70 7.88 15.69
C TYR A 581 7.05 6.84 16.75
N PHE A 582 7.85 5.85 16.36
CA PHE A 582 8.35 4.82 17.26
C PHE A 582 9.71 4.31 16.76
N THR A 583 10.60 3.96 17.68
CA THR A 583 11.87 3.26 17.40
C THR A 583 12.19 2.33 18.55
N MET A 584 12.57 1.08 18.29
CA MET A 584 12.94 0.16 19.37
C MET A 584 14.28 0.50 19.99
N SER A 585 14.44 0.21 21.28
CA SER A 585 15.71 0.41 22.00
C SER A 585 16.79 -0.52 21.47
N SER A 586 16.45 -1.80 21.37
CA SER A 586 17.24 -2.86 20.77
C SER A 586 16.32 -4.01 20.42
N TRP A 587 16.80 -4.99 19.65
CA TRP A 587 16.04 -6.21 19.44
C TRP A 587 15.72 -6.97 20.74
N LYS A 588 16.61 -6.93 21.73
CA LYS A 588 16.39 -7.64 23.00
C LYS A 588 15.29 -6.99 23.84
N GLU A 589 15.33 -5.66 23.95
CA GLU A 589 14.43 -4.91 24.83
C GLU A 589 13.11 -4.51 24.14
N GLY A 590 13.10 -4.49 22.82
CA GLY A 590 11.94 -4.14 22.01
C GLY A 590 11.51 -2.69 22.14
N TRP A 591 10.23 -2.45 21.91
CA TRP A 591 9.66 -1.09 21.91
C TRP A 591 9.40 -0.53 23.30
N ASN A 592 9.06 -1.38 24.25
CA ASN A 592 8.90 -0.96 25.65
C ASN A 592 10.23 -0.74 26.38
N GLY A 593 11.36 -1.13 25.77
CA GLY A 593 12.69 -0.90 26.34
C GLY A 593 13.14 0.56 26.31
N VAL A 594 12.42 1.44 25.62
CA VAL A 594 12.76 2.86 25.51
C VAL A 594 12.24 3.61 26.73
N GLN A 595 13.13 4.28 27.45
CA GLN A 595 12.78 5.07 28.62
C GLN A 595 12.25 6.44 28.22
N PRO A 596 11.26 7.00 28.96
CA PRO A 596 10.86 8.38 28.79
C PRO A 596 12.05 9.33 28.91
N ARG A 597 12.03 10.38 28.10
CA ARG A 597 13.02 11.44 28.18
C ARG A 597 12.92 12.17 29.53
N PRO A 598 14.03 12.43 30.24
CA PRO A 598 13.98 13.25 31.46
C PRO A 598 13.47 14.67 31.16
N ALA A 599 12.62 15.21 32.03
CA ALA A 599 12.01 16.53 31.83
C ALA A 599 13.02 17.68 31.77
N ASP A 600 14.20 17.51 32.36
CA ASP A 600 15.31 18.47 32.36
C ASP A 600 16.34 18.22 31.26
N ALA A 601 16.15 17.18 30.42
CA ALA A 601 17.11 16.84 29.38
C ALA A 601 17.15 17.92 28.29
N PRO A 602 18.35 18.39 27.88
CA PRO A 602 18.50 19.47 26.90
C PRO A 602 18.00 19.03 25.52
N ARG A 603 17.19 19.88 24.86
CA ARG A 603 16.57 19.56 23.56
C ARG A 603 17.56 18.88 22.61
N PRO A 604 17.16 17.78 21.93
CA PRO A 604 18.01 17.14 20.94
C PRO A 604 18.48 18.16 19.91
N PRO A 605 19.76 18.15 19.52
CA PRO A 605 20.23 19.04 18.47
C PRO A 605 19.49 18.72 17.15
N PRO A 606 19.26 19.72 16.29
CA PRO A 606 18.71 19.50 14.96
C PRO A 606 19.67 18.66 14.11
N SER A 607 19.24 18.32 12.90
CA SER A 607 20.09 17.63 11.93
C SER A 607 21.38 18.41 11.67
N PRO A 608 22.55 17.75 11.52
CA PRO A 608 23.79 18.40 11.08
C PRO A 608 23.65 19.15 9.74
N LEU A 609 22.64 18.80 8.94
CA LEU A 609 22.33 19.50 7.70
C LEU A 609 22.07 20.99 7.89
N VAL A 610 21.46 21.39 9.01
CA VAL A 610 21.17 22.81 9.30
C VAL A 610 22.44 23.66 9.24
N GLN A 611 23.62 23.09 9.54
CA GLN A 611 24.90 23.77 9.44
C GLN A 611 25.64 23.47 8.14
N ARG A 612 25.64 22.20 7.69
CA ARG A 612 26.43 21.76 6.51
C ARG A 612 25.85 22.24 5.18
N TYR A 613 24.52 22.23 5.07
CA TYR A 613 23.79 22.60 3.87
C TYR A 613 22.39 23.05 4.29
N PRO A 614 22.22 24.31 4.75
CA PRO A 614 20.98 24.78 5.36
C PRO A 614 19.75 24.62 4.44
N PRO A 615 18.58 24.24 4.99
CA PRO A 615 17.33 24.14 4.25
C PRO A 615 16.80 25.51 3.81
N ASP A 616 15.92 25.52 2.81
CA ASP A 616 15.21 26.72 2.34
C ASP A 616 14.13 27.20 3.33
N ILE A 617 13.59 26.27 4.12
CA ILE A 617 12.72 26.53 5.26
C ILE A 617 13.17 25.61 6.39
N LEU A 618 13.55 26.18 7.53
CA LEU A 618 13.88 25.43 8.75
C LEU A 618 12.62 24.86 9.40
N MET A 619 12.74 23.70 10.04
CA MET A 619 11.63 23.14 10.82
C MET A 619 11.13 24.10 11.91
N THR A 620 11.99 24.94 12.48
CA THR A 620 11.62 25.95 13.48
C THR A 620 10.72 27.06 12.93
N GLU A 621 10.65 27.24 11.61
CA GLU A 621 9.82 28.27 10.98
C GLU A 621 8.36 27.81 10.77
N LEU A 622 8.09 26.50 10.86
CA LEU A 622 6.80 25.89 10.52
C LEU A 622 5.72 26.02 11.62
N GLY A 623 5.98 26.80 12.67
CA GLY A 623 5.00 27.06 13.73
C GLY A 623 4.40 25.78 14.32
N ARG A 624 3.07 25.73 14.41
CA ARG A 624 2.32 24.57 14.94
C ARG A 624 2.57 23.27 14.16
N ARG A 625 2.84 23.35 12.85
CA ARG A 625 3.04 22.14 12.03
C ARG A 625 4.26 21.33 12.45
N ALA A 626 5.27 21.98 13.02
CA ALA A 626 6.47 21.33 13.56
C ALA A 626 6.49 21.26 15.10
N GLU A 627 5.36 21.48 15.77
CA GLU A 627 5.27 21.33 17.23
C GLU A 627 5.47 19.85 17.63
N GLY A 628 6.30 19.60 18.65
CA GLY A 628 6.61 18.24 19.09
C GLY A 628 7.76 17.58 18.33
N PHE A 629 8.01 17.97 17.08
CA PHE A 629 9.02 17.32 16.25
C PHE A 629 10.43 17.76 16.61
N ARG A 630 11.39 16.83 16.55
CA ARG A 630 12.80 17.15 16.73
C ARG A 630 13.27 18.15 15.66
N GLY A 631 13.93 19.21 16.10
CA GLY A 631 14.34 20.33 15.23
C GLY A 631 13.20 21.32 14.92
N GLY A 632 11.98 21.05 15.38
CA GLY A 632 10.81 21.90 15.22
C GLY A 632 10.58 22.88 16.37
N THR A 633 9.32 23.24 16.58
CA THR A 633 8.87 24.18 17.61
C THR A 633 8.38 23.44 18.87
N GLY A 634 8.15 24.18 19.95
CA GLY A 634 7.63 23.59 21.19
C GLY A 634 8.62 22.68 21.92
N GLU A 635 8.09 21.82 22.79
CA GLU A 635 8.83 20.75 23.46
C GLU A 635 9.01 19.57 22.50
N THR A 636 10.22 19.00 22.42
CA THR A 636 10.48 17.85 21.56
C THR A 636 9.95 16.58 22.21
N LEU A 637 9.06 15.87 21.50
CA LEU A 637 8.51 14.59 21.90
C LEU A 637 9.26 13.49 21.15
N GLU A 638 9.70 12.47 21.89
CA GLU A 638 10.35 11.28 21.35
C GLU A 638 9.69 10.07 22.01
N TRP A 639 9.48 8.97 21.27
CA TRP A 639 8.95 7.74 21.86
C TRP A 639 9.71 7.41 23.17
N PRO A 640 9.03 7.14 24.30
CA PRO A 640 7.61 6.77 24.47
C PRO A 640 6.56 7.88 24.49
N ASP A 641 6.91 9.15 24.27
CA ASP A 641 5.93 10.21 24.09
C ASP A 641 5.17 10.08 22.77
N ILE A 642 3.97 10.67 22.74
CA ILE A 642 3.01 10.51 21.66
C ILE A 642 3.08 11.74 20.74
N LEU A 643 3.82 11.61 19.63
CA LEU A 643 3.85 12.66 18.60
C LEU A 643 2.47 12.91 17.98
N PRO A 644 2.14 14.17 17.62
CA PRO A 644 0.96 14.51 16.84
C PRO A 644 0.93 13.76 15.51
N MET A 645 -0.27 13.29 15.11
CA MET A 645 -0.46 12.66 13.81
C MET A 645 -1.27 13.55 12.88
N TRP A 646 -0.59 14.20 11.94
CA TRP A 646 -1.21 15.05 10.92
C TRP A 646 -1.92 14.23 9.85
N PHE A 647 -3.03 14.76 9.34
CA PHE A 647 -3.80 14.20 8.23
C PHE A 647 -4.02 15.26 7.15
N ASN A 648 -3.80 14.87 5.89
CA ASN A 648 -4.15 15.68 4.72
C ASN A 648 -5.59 15.45 4.22
N TYR A 649 -6.38 14.68 4.98
CA TYR A 649 -7.78 14.41 4.70
C TYR A 649 -8.63 14.39 5.96
N ARG A 650 -9.89 14.75 5.77
CA ARG A 650 -11.01 14.56 6.70
C ARG A 650 -11.47 13.12 6.65
N ASN A 651 -12.21 12.69 7.67
CA ASN A 651 -12.82 11.37 7.69
C ASN A 651 -13.57 11.08 6.38
N PRO A 652 -13.23 10.01 5.64
CA PRO A 652 -13.75 9.79 4.28
C PRO A 652 -15.24 9.48 4.23
N VAL A 653 -15.87 9.19 5.38
CA VAL A 653 -17.31 8.91 5.46
C VAL A 653 -18.07 10.06 6.11
N SER A 654 -17.67 10.50 7.31
CA SER A 654 -18.41 11.55 8.03
C SER A 654 -17.99 12.97 7.67
N GLY A 655 -16.84 13.15 7.02
CA GLY A 655 -16.26 14.47 6.78
C GLY A 655 -15.72 15.15 8.03
N ARG A 656 -15.63 14.42 9.17
CA ARG A 656 -15.02 14.93 10.42
C ARG A 656 -13.62 15.45 10.15
N VAL A 657 -13.34 16.65 10.64
CA VAL A 657 -12.02 17.27 10.55
C VAL A 657 -11.16 16.75 11.71
N PRO A 658 -10.00 16.12 11.45
CA PRO A 658 -9.11 15.69 12.52
C PRO A 658 -8.49 16.92 13.22
N GLU A 659 -8.09 16.75 14.49
CA GLU A 659 -7.47 17.83 15.28
C GLU A 659 -6.20 18.40 14.62
N TYR A 660 -5.40 17.51 14.03
CA TYR A 660 -4.19 17.80 13.27
C TYR A 660 -4.47 17.64 11.78
N TYR A 661 -5.18 18.61 11.21
CA TYR A 661 -5.56 18.62 9.80
C TYR A 661 -4.72 19.62 9.00
N TRP A 662 -4.12 19.15 7.91
CA TRP A 662 -3.32 19.96 7.01
C TRP A 662 -3.51 19.52 5.55
N PRO A 663 -4.45 20.10 4.78
CA PRO A 663 -4.83 19.55 3.48
C PRO A 663 -3.85 19.86 2.33
N ASP A 664 -3.13 20.98 2.39
CA ASP A 664 -2.17 21.38 1.35
C ASP A 664 -0.73 20.98 1.73
N CYS A 665 0.24 21.41 0.95
CA CYS A 665 1.65 21.25 1.28
C CYS A 665 2.01 22.11 2.50
N VAL A 666 2.85 21.57 3.37
CA VAL A 666 3.35 22.28 4.55
C VAL A 666 4.15 23.55 4.20
N PRO A 667 5.12 23.53 3.26
CA PRO A 667 5.87 24.76 2.95
C PRO A 667 5.02 25.83 2.26
N CYS A 668 3.83 25.48 1.76
CA CYS A 668 2.92 26.40 1.07
C CYS A 668 2.39 27.52 1.97
N GLU A 669 2.31 27.30 3.28
CA GLU A 669 1.85 28.34 4.22
C GLU A 669 2.83 29.51 4.27
N LEU A 670 4.12 29.21 4.37
CA LEU A 670 5.18 30.21 4.41
C LEU A 670 5.54 30.72 3.00
N ARG A 671 5.42 29.85 2.00
CA ARG A 671 5.84 30.10 0.61
C ARG A 671 4.73 29.68 -0.37
N PRO A 672 3.65 30.47 -0.51
CA PRO A 672 2.51 30.10 -1.35
C PRO A 672 2.85 29.80 -2.82
N GLU A 673 3.97 30.32 -3.34
CA GLU A 673 4.46 30.07 -4.69
C GLU A 673 4.93 28.63 -4.93
N VAL A 674 5.19 27.84 -3.88
CA VAL A 674 5.56 26.42 -4.00
C VAL A 674 4.37 25.47 -4.02
N SER A 675 3.15 25.97 -3.90
CA SER A 675 1.93 25.15 -4.03
C SER A 675 1.77 24.66 -5.46
N MET A 676 1.49 23.37 -5.65
CA MET A 676 1.24 22.79 -6.99
C MET A 676 0.09 23.50 -7.73
N THR A 677 -0.83 24.12 -7.00
CA THR A 677 -1.94 24.90 -7.58
C THR A 677 -1.49 26.15 -8.32
N ARG A 678 -0.34 26.73 -7.93
CA ARG A 678 0.29 27.85 -8.66
C ARG A 678 0.95 27.41 -9.96
N HIS A 679 1.09 26.10 -10.18
CA HIS A 679 1.72 25.50 -11.35
C HIS A 679 0.73 24.70 -12.22
N GLY A 680 -0.57 24.98 -12.07
CA GLY A 680 -1.62 24.45 -12.95
C GLY A 680 -2.14 23.05 -12.58
N TYR A 681 -1.85 22.57 -11.37
CA TYR A 681 -2.42 21.34 -10.82
C TYR A 681 -3.57 21.63 -9.87
N LEU A 682 -4.37 20.61 -9.54
CA LEU A 682 -5.53 20.73 -8.67
C LEU A 682 -5.32 20.05 -7.33
N MET A 683 -5.88 20.60 -6.26
CA MET A 683 -5.99 19.87 -4.99
C MET A 683 -7.06 18.78 -5.11
N PRO A 684 -6.80 17.58 -4.60
CA PRO A 684 -7.82 16.54 -4.54
C PRO A 684 -8.88 16.86 -3.48
N PRO A 685 -10.09 16.25 -3.58
CA PRO A 685 -11.06 16.30 -2.50
C PRO A 685 -10.49 15.61 -1.27
N THR A 686 -10.65 16.24 -0.11
CA THR A 686 -10.05 15.77 1.16
C THR A 686 -11.04 15.03 2.05
N GLY A 687 -12.23 14.70 1.57
CA GLY A 687 -13.27 14.03 2.35
C GLY A 687 -14.42 13.60 1.44
N PRO A 688 -15.57 13.16 2.01
CA PRO A 688 -16.75 12.85 1.21
C PRO A 688 -17.13 14.07 0.37
N GLU A 689 -17.41 13.84 -0.91
CA GLU A 689 -17.95 14.89 -1.78
C GLU A 689 -19.30 15.30 -1.19
N ASP A 690 -19.48 16.61 -0.96
CA ASP A 690 -20.76 17.14 -0.52
C ASP A 690 -21.73 17.00 -1.69
N THR A 691 -22.45 15.87 -1.75
CA THR A 691 -23.31 15.56 -2.89
C THR A 691 -24.55 16.44 -2.93
N GLY A 692 -24.63 17.51 -2.12
CA GLY A 692 -25.67 18.53 -2.17
C GLY A 692 -27.04 17.94 -2.44
N ARG A 693 -27.60 17.23 -1.47
CA ARG A 693 -29.01 16.82 -1.57
C ARG A 693 -29.93 18.02 -1.70
#